data_AF-A0A8J6HPP2-F1
#
_entry.id   AF-A0A8J6HPP2-F1
#
_cell.length_a   1.000
_cell.length_b   1.000
_cell.length_c   1.000
_cell.angle_alpha   90.00
_cell.angle_beta   90.00
_cell.angle_gamma   90.00
#
_symmetry.space_group_name_H-M   'P 1'
#
loop_
_entity.id
_entity.type
_entity.pdbx_description
1 polymer ?
#
loop_
_entity_poly.entity_id
_entity_poly.type
_entity_poly.pdbx_seq_one_letter_code
_entity_poly.pdbx_strand_id
1 'polypeptide(L)'
;MCFRCFKVALEHVLGGTKFLRKSDLYDFLKPWLRDGLITASDGEIWKTHRRLLTPTFHFEILQQFIEVFEKCGDILVENFQNRIGHSFDIYPHITFCTLDIIYESIMGVKLHVQKESNTEYVRSVHDMTRIVIERIVSPVQTHDFLYPFTRNYRIQKRALEHLHRQSSEVIKTRVKELEDMNNNGSSSKATKSKKVFLDLLLEARIDGRKLTQEQIREEVDTFLFAGHETTASAISFTLFCLANHPDVQEKVLEEQRSIFPDESEIKVSYADLQNMKYLELVIKESMRLYPPVPLISRHIPTDTKFGDKLLPEGDTVMLFIFGIHREEKYFEDPEKFCPERFESRDGKLPYGYIPFSAGPRNCIGQKFAMLELKSAISKIVRNFELQPAFPVHELQLVAESTLKSANGITSQVMDHKASTNFQYGKWLASPSEGEEVVISGVSARFPKCHNVEEFWNNLLKEKDMLGDSNHRWNENCPDILKKVGTIPDVSKFDPGFFGMHSRQAHNMDPLIRQLLEVAVEAVVDGGVHPYELKGTKTGVFVGCSWSESEEIFMDKFVECQQFRLTGYLRCMMADRLSYFFQIKGPSYVADTACNSFMNALDHAFRAIRNGRCDKALVASGNILLHPGPTLQYYQLGVLSDDGSSNVFDENARGYVRSEAVGCIFLQKAKDSKRIYAQILHSKISCDGFTPSGLLSPSSEDQARLLREVYNECGITPDQLSFFEAHASATKVGDLKEVQVIDQVLGKLRQKPLLIGSVKSNVGHTEAASCMCSIMKAVLAIESNVVAPNLHFRKAKKGMVGIEEGRLVPVTKKTLLEGDDIVIGINNFGFGGSNGHLILKRLVSKKSEESKVMDDVPRLVCVSGRTEEAVITTLERLNERQVNVEHVGLIHQVFKKNFSGHLHKGFTIISKNQHLQTSPYLPSIQPPPFYIKFGKFDLSYKSVRMYFLNFPPFATTMEKISTILNKNIMNLLYHKKKECYDDNIGAIAVQLGVVDLLKELELQPTGIWTNSFNKLAYAYLNQILTLEQTLQQAIFNIEKNSSDNFQVIDNFSKEELGFSSQDSIVLNLSDEDMLLANNPKLILNILGRLYLQGHNPQLHKLYPSVNFPVGRMTPTISSLVNWRHDQDWLTYKFRTLNNFMQKTESINVQTDEYKYLEGNVVGDRNLFPVSGYLNLVWKVFAEL
;
A
#
# COMPACT_ATOMS: atom_id res chain seq x y z
N MET A 1 -59.58 -9.13 -12.58
CA MET A 1 -59.51 -8.47 -11.25
C MET A 1 -59.03 -7.03 -11.45
N CYS A 2 -59.83 -6.04 -11.07
CA CYS A 2 -59.48 -4.62 -11.23
C CYS A 2 -58.65 -4.16 -10.02
N PHE A 3 -57.33 -4.05 -10.16
CA PHE A 3 -56.41 -3.59 -9.11
C PHE A 3 -56.45 -2.06 -9.03
N ARG A 4 -57.39 -1.50 -8.26
CA ARG A 4 -57.32 -0.09 -7.81
C ARG A 4 -57.55 -0.06 -6.29
N CYS A 5 -56.48 0.18 -5.53
CA CYS A 5 -56.52 0.30 -4.08
C CYS A 5 -57.12 1.65 -3.67
N PHE A 6 -58.37 1.63 -3.16
CA PHE A 6 -58.99 2.81 -2.59
C PHE A 6 -58.65 2.94 -1.10
N LYS A 7 -58.05 4.08 -0.70
CA LYS A 7 -57.60 4.40 0.67
C LYS A 7 -58.66 4.07 1.74
N VAL A 8 -59.91 4.48 1.51
CA VAL A 8 -61.03 4.31 2.46
C VAL A 8 -61.47 2.84 2.60
N ALA A 9 -61.32 2.02 1.55
CA ALA A 9 -61.64 0.59 1.61
C ALA A 9 -60.65 -0.19 2.50
N LEU A 10 -59.38 0.19 2.50
CA LEU A 10 -58.34 -0.47 3.28
C LEU A 10 -58.57 -0.30 4.80
N GLU A 11 -58.91 0.92 5.24
CA GLU A 11 -59.20 1.21 6.65
C GLU A 11 -60.50 0.52 7.11
N HIS A 12 -61.51 0.48 6.24
CA HIS A 12 -62.79 -0.15 6.55
C HIS A 12 -62.69 -1.68 6.64
N VAL A 13 -61.95 -2.31 5.72
CA VAL A 13 -61.77 -3.77 5.67
C VAL A 13 -60.80 -4.27 6.74
N LEU A 14 -59.70 -3.54 7.00
CA LEU A 14 -58.72 -3.98 8.00
C LEU A 14 -59.05 -3.53 9.42
N GLY A 15 -59.66 -2.35 9.60
CA GLY A 15 -59.98 -1.80 10.92
C GLY A 15 -61.22 -2.40 11.58
N GLY A 16 -62.15 -2.94 10.80
CA GLY A 16 -63.42 -3.46 11.30
C GLY A 16 -63.33 -4.88 11.88
N THR A 17 -64.07 -5.14 12.96
CA THR A 17 -64.28 -6.51 13.51
C THR A 17 -65.29 -7.34 12.72
N LYS A 18 -65.90 -6.76 11.67
CA LYS A 18 -66.86 -7.44 10.78
C LYS A 18 -66.17 -8.28 9.71
N PHE A 19 -64.99 -7.86 9.23
CA PHE A 19 -64.26 -8.51 8.12
C PHE A 19 -63.14 -9.43 8.63
N LEU A 20 -63.47 -10.30 9.59
CA LEU A 20 -62.47 -11.20 10.17
C LEU A 20 -62.22 -12.40 9.25
N ARG A 21 -63.24 -13.01 8.66
CA ARG A 21 -63.11 -14.21 7.81
C ARG A 21 -62.18 -13.98 6.60
N LYS A 22 -61.26 -14.92 6.37
CA LYS A 22 -60.40 -14.95 5.16
C LYS A 22 -61.22 -15.36 3.93
N SER A 23 -60.71 -15.08 2.73
CA SER A 23 -61.34 -15.59 1.51
C SER A 23 -61.17 -17.10 1.36
N ASP A 24 -61.98 -17.72 0.51
CA ASP A 24 -61.94 -19.16 0.21
C ASP A 24 -60.59 -19.62 -0.37
N LEU A 25 -59.75 -18.71 -0.89
CA LEU A 25 -58.36 -19.02 -1.27
C LEU A 25 -57.52 -19.65 -0.15
N TYR A 26 -57.81 -19.30 1.12
CA TYR A 26 -57.13 -19.88 2.28
C TYR A 26 -57.58 -21.32 2.56
N ASP A 27 -58.66 -21.80 1.95
CA ASP A 27 -59.13 -23.17 2.13
C ASP A 27 -58.13 -24.20 1.58
N PHE A 28 -57.28 -23.82 0.62
CA PHE A 28 -56.19 -24.68 0.15
C PHE A 28 -55.12 -24.97 1.22
N LEU A 29 -55.06 -24.17 2.29
CA LEU A 29 -54.22 -24.42 3.46
C LEU A 29 -54.90 -25.28 4.52
N LYS A 30 -56.23 -25.46 4.50
CA LYS A 30 -56.96 -26.28 5.49
C LYS A 30 -56.49 -27.73 5.58
N PRO A 31 -56.05 -28.42 4.50
CA PRO A 31 -55.45 -29.76 4.63
C PRO A 31 -54.23 -29.79 5.55
N TRP A 32 -53.49 -28.67 5.65
CA TRP A 32 -52.33 -28.52 6.52
C TRP A 32 -52.69 -27.95 7.89
N LEU A 33 -53.28 -26.74 7.91
CA LEU A 33 -53.48 -25.93 9.12
C LEU A 33 -54.88 -26.05 9.73
N ARG A 34 -55.78 -26.83 9.10
CA ARG A 34 -57.18 -27.03 9.51
C ARG A 34 -57.88 -25.72 9.85
N ASP A 35 -58.60 -25.62 10.96
CA ASP A 35 -59.38 -24.43 11.34
C ASP A 35 -58.65 -23.56 12.38
N GLY A 36 -57.33 -23.45 12.25
CA GLY A 36 -56.46 -22.68 13.14
C GLY A 36 -56.47 -21.17 12.88
N LEU A 37 -55.58 -20.44 13.56
CA LEU A 37 -55.55 -18.97 13.57
C LEU A 37 -55.51 -18.30 12.17
N ILE A 38 -54.90 -18.93 11.17
CA ILE A 38 -54.80 -18.36 9.80
C ILE A 38 -56.04 -18.68 8.96
N THR A 39 -56.55 -19.91 9.05
CA THR A 39 -57.56 -20.51 8.17
C THR A 39 -58.97 -20.56 8.77
N ALA A 40 -59.13 -20.04 9.99
CA ALA A 40 -60.39 -19.97 10.74
C ALA A 40 -61.60 -19.61 9.85
N SER A 41 -62.56 -20.54 9.85
CA SER A 41 -63.73 -20.60 8.98
C SER A 41 -64.74 -19.48 9.24
N ASP A 42 -64.75 -18.93 10.46
CA ASP A 42 -65.48 -17.71 10.80
C ASP A 42 -64.72 -16.77 11.76
N GLY A 43 -65.34 -15.62 12.06
CA GLY A 43 -64.75 -14.60 12.92
C GLY A 43 -64.70 -14.95 14.42
N GLU A 44 -65.62 -15.77 14.93
CA GLU A 44 -65.69 -16.14 16.34
C GLU A 44 -64.68 -17.24 16.69
N ILE A 45 -64.49 -18.21 15.78
CA ILE A 45 -63.42 -19.21 15.88
C ILE A 45 -62.08 -18.49 15.96
N TRP A 46 -61.81 -17.58 15.03
CA TRP A 46 -60.59 -16.79 15.09
C TRP A 46 -60.41 -16.00 16.39
N LYS A 47 -61.47 -15.35 16.92
CA LYS A 47 -61.39 -14.61 18.19
C LYS A 47 -61.04 -15.54 19.36
N THR A 48 -61.58 -16.76 19.36
CA THR A 48 -61.30 -17.78 20.37
C THR A 48 -59.83 -18.17 20.34
N HIS A 49 -59.32 -18.55 19.17
CA HIS A 49 -57.91 -18.90 18.99
C HIS A 49 -57.00 -17.70 19.32
N ARG A 50 -57.30 -16.49 18.83
CA ARG A 50 -56.52 -15.29 19.12
C ARG A 50 -56.44 -14.98 20.63
N ARG A 51 -57.55 -15.11 21.35
CA ARG A 51 -57.61 -14.90 22.80
C ARG A 51 -56.79 -15.92 23.57
N LEU A 52 -56.84 -17.18 23.13
CA LEU A 52 -56.06 -18.27 23.72
C LEU A 52 -54.55 -18.01 23.66
N LEU A 53 -54.07 -17.45 22.55
CA LEU A 53 -52.64 -17.36 22.23
C LEU A 53 -52.00 -16.04 22.65
N THR A 54 -52.81 -14.99 22.89
CA THR A 54 -52.33 -13.65 23.26
C THR A 54 -51.40 -13.63 24.49
N PRO A 55 -51.68 -14.39 25.57
CA PRO A 55 -50.81 -14.40 26.76
C PRO A 55 -49.36 -14.81 26.48
N THR A 56 -49.11 -15.69 25.50
CA THR A 56 -47.76 -16.16 25.15
C THR A 56 -46.85 -15.06 24.63
N PHE A 57 -47.41 -14.01 24.03
CA PHE A 57 -46.64 -12.91 23.42
C PHE A 57 -46.51 -11.71 24.38
N HIS A 58 -46.73 -11.91 25.67
CA HIS A 58 -46.46 -10.92 26.69
C HIS A 58 -44.96 -10.62 26.78
N PHE A 59 -44.58 -9.35 26.99
CA PHE A 59 -43.18 -8.90 26.87
C PHE A 59 -42.24 -9.61 27.85
N GLU A 60 -42.70 -9.96 29.05
CA GLU A 60 -41.93 -10.71 30.06
C GLU A 60 -41.54 -12.13 29.62
N ILE A 61 -42.33 -12.73 28.72
CA ILE A 61 -42.03 -14.04 28.13
C ILE A 61 -41.03 -13.86 27.00
N LEU A 62 -41.22 -12.85 26.13
CA LEU A 62 -40.35 -12.59 24.98
C LEU A 62 -38.89 -12.32 25.35
N GLN A 63 -38.64 -11.66 26.49
CA GLN A 63 -37.28 -11.41 27.00
C GLN A 63 -36.48 -12.69 27.20
N GLN A 64 -37.15 -13.80 27.52
CA GLN A 64 -36.52 -15.07 27.84
C GLN A 64 -35.96 -15.77 26.60
N PHE A 65 -36.40 -15.38 25.41
CA PHE A 65 -36.00 -15.98 24.14
C PHE A 65 -34.76 -15.34 23.51
N ILE A 66 -34.30 -14.19 24.01
CA ILE A 66 -33.09 -13.52 23.49
C ILE A 66 -31.87 -14.43 23.60
N GLU A 67 -31.76 -15.21 24.68
CA GLU A 67 -30.69 -16.18 24.84
C GLU A 67 -30.68 -17.24 23.73
N VAL A 68 -31.87 -17.67 23.29
CA VAL A 68 -32.03 -18.62 22.18
C VAL A 68 -31.66 -17.95 20.86
N PHE A 69 -32.06 -16.69 20.64
CA PHE A 69 -31.70 -15.93 19.44
C PHE A 69 -30.18 -15.78 19.32
N GLU A 70 -29.51 -15.41 20.40
CA GLU A 70 -28.04 -15.27 20.43
C GLU A 70 -27.34 -16.60 20.12
N LYS A 71 -27.76 -17.69 20.75
CA LYS A 71 -27.18 -19.02 20.55
C LYS A 71 -27.37 -19.52 19.11
N CYS A 72 -28.54 -19.33 18.53
CA CYS A 72 -28.78 -19.68 17.12
C CYS A 72 -28.01 -18.76 16.18
N GLY A 73 -27.86 -17.48 16.54
CA GLY A 73 -27.05 -16.50 15.83
C GLY A 73 -25.56 -16.83 15.83
N ASP A 74 -25.00 -17.39 16.92
CA ASP A 74 -23.61 -17.84 16.98
C ASP A 74 -23.33 -18.95 15.94
N ILE A 75 -24.25 -19.91 15.80
CA ILE A 75 -24.15 -20.98 14.79
C ILE A 75 -24.26 -20.40 13.38
N LEU A 76 -25.13 -19.41 13.18
CA LEU A 76 -25.27 -18.73 11.89
C LEU A 76 -23.99 -17.98 11.51
N VAL A 77 -23.34 -17.31 12.47
CA VAL A 77 -22.04 -16.66 12.26
C VAL A 77 -20.97 -17.69 11.89
N GLU A 78 -20.88 -18.81 12.60
CA GLU A 78 -19.96 -19.92 12.28
C GLU A 78 -20.17 -20.43 10.83
N ASN A 79 -21.43 -20.57 10.41
CA ASN A 79 -21.79 -20.97 9.06
C ASN A 79 -21.35 -19.94 7.98
N PHE A 80 -21.36 -18.65 8.31
CA PHE A 80 -20.94 -17.57 7.41
C PHE A 80 -19.41 -17.40 7.37
N GLN A 81 -18.70 -17.67 8.48
CA GLN A 81 -17.24 -17.61 8.53
C GLN A 81 -16.60 -18.53 7.48
N ASN A 82 -17.15 -19.73 7.28
CA ASN A 82 -16.68 -20.67 6.26
C ASN A 82 -16.90 -20.22 4.81
N ARG A 83 -17.54 -19.06 4.59
CA ARG A 83 -17.96 -18.54 3.27
C ARG A 83 -17.45 -17.13 2.99
N ILE A 84 -16.57 -16.60 3.87
CA ILE A 84 -15.94 -15.29 3.70
C ILE A 84 -15.29 -15.19 2.32
N GLY A 85 -15.51 -14.08 1.61
CA GLY A 85 -14.91 -13.83 0.31
C GLY A 85 -15.59 -14.51 -0.89
N HIS A 86 -16.62 -15.32 -0.67
CA HIS A 86 -17.39 -15.95 -1.74
C HIS A 86 -18.84 -15.44 -1.79
N SER A 87 -19.43 -15.33 -2.98
CA SER A 87 -20.85 -15.07 -3.14
C SER A 87 -21.66 -16.35 -2.94
N PHE A 88 -22.66 -16.31 -2.05
CA PHE A 88 -23.54 -17.46 -1.78
C PHE A 88 -24.97 -17.00 -1.45
N ASP A 89 -25.94 -17.90 -1.63
CA ASP A 89 -27.34 -17.65 -1.27
C ASP A 89 -27.51 -17.66 0.25
N ILE A 90 -27.86 -16.52 0.84
CA ILE A 90 -28.03 -16.38 2.29
C ILE A 90 -29.36 -16.98 2.78
N TYR A 91 -30.38 -17.06 1.92
CA TYR A 91 -31.75 -17.39 2.32
C TYR A 91 -31.90 -18.77 3.00
N PRO A 92 -31.27 -19.87 2.53
CA PRO A 92 -31.35 -21.17 3.20
C PRO A 92 -30.76 -21.16 4.62
N HIS A 93 -29.65 -20.43 4.81
CA HIS A 93 -28.97 -20.35 6.10
C HIS A 93 -29.80 -19.58 7.13
N ILE A 94 -30.41 -18.46 6.71
CA ILE A 94 -31.35 -17.71 7.54
C ILE A 94 -32.59 -18.55 7.86
N THR A 95 -33.12 -19.30 6.88
CA THR A 95 -34.27 -20.18 7.08
C THR A 95 -34.00 -21.22 8.17
N PHE A 96 -32.82 -21.86 8.16
CA PHE A 96 -32.45 -22.81 9.21
C PHE A 96 -32.27 -22.16 10.59
N CYS A 97 -31.73 -20.95 10.64
CA CYS A 97 -31.59 -20.19 11.89
C CYS A 97 -32.96 -19.86 12.51
N THR A 98 -33.86 -19.28 11.74
CA THR A 98 -35.23 -18.96 12.21
C THR A 98 -36.03 -20.20 12.59
N LEU A 99 -35.79 -21.34 11.91
CA LEU A 99 -36.41 -22.62 12.25
C LEU A 99 -35.91 -23.16 13.60
N ASP A 100 -34.59 -23.16 13.84
CA ASP A 100 -34.04 -23.56 15.14
C ASP A 100 -34.55 -22.63 16.27
N ILE A 101 -34.64 -21.32 15.99
CA ILE A 101 -35.16 -20.33 16.92
C ILE A 101 -36.60 -20.67 17.31
N ILE A 102 -37.51 -20.88 16.35
CA ILE A 102 -38.92 -21.12 16.68
C ILE A 102 -39.13 -22.46 17.39
N TYR A 103 -38.37 -23.50 17.04
CA TYR A 103 -38.43 -24.79 17.72
C TYR A 103 -37.95 -24.68 19.17
N GLU A 104 -36.82 -24.01 19.43
CA GLU A 104 -36.25 -23.92 20.79
C GLU A 104 -36.99 -22.90 21.66
N SER A 105 -37.42 -21.76 21.11
CA SER A 105 -38.10 -20.70 21.87
C SER A 105 -39.60 -20.94 22.08
N ILE A 106 -40.34 -21.30 21.03
CA ILE A 106 -41.80 -21.43 21.08
C ILE A 106 -42.18 -22.89 21.42
N MET A 107 -41.55 -23.87 20.77
CA MET A 107 -41.93 -25.29 20.97
C MET A 107 -41.18 -25.99 22.12
N GLY A 108 -40.06 -25.43 22.59
CA GLY A 108 -39.26 -25.99 23.68
C GLY A 108 -38.45 -27.23 23.29
N VAL A 109 -38.24 -27.49 21.99
CA VAL A 109 -37.52 -28.67 21.47
C VAL A 109 -36.33 -28.20 20.63
N LYS A 110 -35.18 -28.86 20.75
CA LYS A 110 -33.97 -28.53 19.96
C LYS A 110 -33.91 -29.40 18.69
N LEU A 111 -33.84 -28.76 17.53
CA LEU A 111 -33.84 -29.42 16.21
C LEU A 111 -32.45 -29.48 15.55
N HIS A 112 -31.59 -28.49 15.82
CA HIS A 112 -30.18 -28.41 15.36
C HIS A 112 -30.00 -28.43 13.82
N VAL A 113 -30.96 -27.89 13.09
CA VAL A 113 -31.00 -27.91 11.61
C VAL A 113 -29.85 -27.15 10.99
N GLN A 114 -29.36 -26.10 11.66
CA GLN A 114 -28.21 -25.35 11.17
C GLN A 114 -26.92 -26.17 11.06
N LYS A 115 -26.81 -27.32 11.75
CA LYS A 115 -25.64 -28.22 11.73
C LYS A 115 -25.89 -29.49 10.91
N GLU A 116 -27.12 -29.97 10.88
CA GLU A 116 -27.51 -31.20 10.18
C GLU A 116 -28.22 -30.84 8.87
N SER A 117 -27.47 -30.90 7.77
CA SER A 117 -27.82 -30.40 6.42
C SER A 117 -29.06 -31.00 5.73
N ASN A 118 -30.02 -31.59 6.44
CA ASN A 118 -31.15 -32.27 5.80
C ASN A 118 -32.45 -32.14 6.60
N THR A 119 -33.26 -31.13 6.28
CA THR A 119 -34.66 -31.09 6.73
C THR A 119 -35.62 -31.27 5.57
N GLU A 120 -36.11 -32.49 5.45
CA GLU A 120 -37.30 -32.83 4.67
C GLU A 120 -38.53 -31.97 5.07
N TYR A 121 -38.51 -31.32 6.24
CA TYR A 121 -39.46 -30.30 6.69
C TYR A 121 -39.48 -29.05 5.82
N VAL A 122 -38.34 -28.36 5.66
CA VAL A 122 -38.26 -27.10 4.90
C VAL A 122 -38.66 -27.34 3.45
N ARG A 123 -38.27 -28.50 2.90
CA ARG A 123 -38.71 -28.94 1.57
C ARG A 123 -40.22 -29.15 1.51
N SER A 124 -40.81 -29.79 2.52
CA SER A 124 -42.25 -30.03 2.59
C SER A 124 -43.04 -28.72 2.74
N VAL A 125 -42.53 -27.75 3.51
CA VAL A 125 -43.10 -26.40 3.60
C VAL A 125 -43.07 -25.73 2.23
N HIS A 126 -41.92 -25.69 1.57
CA HIS A 126 -41.78 -25.09 0.24
C HIS A 126 -42.71 -25.75 -0.81
N ASP A 127 -42.80 -27.08 -0.81
CA ASP A 127 -43.73 -27.78 -1.70
C ASP A 127 -45.19 -27.41 -1.40
N MET A 128 -45.57 -27.29 -0.12
CA MET A 128 -46.92 -26.85 0.27
C MET A 128 -47.22 -25.41 -0.16
N THR A 129 -46.31 -24.46 0.06
CA THR A 129 -46.52 -23.04 -0.28
C THR A 129 -46.67 -22.84 -1.78
N ARG A 130 -45.81 -23.49 -2.58
CA ARG A 130 -45.90 -23.49 -4.05
C ARG A 130 -47.21 -24.09 -4.54
N ILE A 131 -47.61 -25.25 -4.01
CA ILE A 131 -48.84 -25.94 -4.42
C ILE A 131 -50.07 -25.07 -4.15
N VAL A 132 -50.14 -24.38 -3.01
CA VAL A 132 -51.27 -23.48 -2.69
C VAL A 132 -51.45 -22.42 -3.78
N ILE A 133 -50.37 -21.80 -4.24
CA ILE A 133 -50.43 -20.79 -5.30
C ILE A 133 -50.79 -21.41 -6.65
N GLU A 134 -50.20 -22.55 -7.01
CA GLU A 134 -50.53 -23.27 -8.24
C GLU A 134 -52.00 -23.69 -8.29
N ARG A 135 -52.60 -24.05 -7.15
CA ARG A 135 -54.04 -24.34 -7.03
C ARG A 135 -54.91 -23.10 -7.22
N ILE A 136 -54.44 -21.91 -6.85
CA ILE A 136 -55.17 -20.65 -7.05
C ILE A 136 -55.20 -20.27 -8.54
N VAL A 137 -54.09 -20.45 -9.26
CA VAL A 137 -53.95 -19.97 -10.64
C VAL A 137 -54.29 -21.00 -11.72
N SER A 138 -54.35 -22.29 -11.39
CA SER A 138 -54.64 -23.37 -12.35
C SER A 138 -56.09 -23.85 -12.26
N PRO A 139 -56.93 -23.61 -13.30
CA PRO A 139 -58.35 -24.01 -13.29
C PRO A 139 -58.58 -25.51 -13.04
N VAL A 140 -57.62 -26.36 -13.43
CA VAL A 140 -57.67 -27.82 -13.22
C VAL A 140 -57.38 -28.18 -11.76
N GLN A 141 -56.45 -27.47 -11.11
CA GLN A 141 -56.02 -27.78 -9.74
C GLN A 141 -56.86 -27.07 -8.67
N THR A 142 -57.57 -26.00 -9.04
CA THR A 142 -58.54 -25.30 -8.19
C THR A 142 -59.71 -26.23 -7.84
N HIS A 143 -60.19 -27.04 -8.78
CA HIS A 143 -61.35 -27.89 -8.58
C HIS A 143 -61.01 -29.17 -7.81
N ASP A 144 -61.59 -29.33 -6.62
CA ASP A 144 -61.29 -30.45 -5.70
C ASP A 144 -61.55 -31.85 -6.28
N PHE A 145 -62.43 -31.96 -7.28
CA PHE A 145 -62.70 -33.23 -7.97
C PHE A 145 -61.57 -33.64 -8.92
N LEU A 146 -60.95 -32.68 -9.62
CA LEU A 146 -59.90 -32.95 -10.61
C LEU A 146 -58.51 -32.99 -9.97
N TYR A 147 -58.31 -32.28 -8.87
CA TYR A 147 -57.02 -32.15 -8.21
C TYR A 147 -56.36 -33.48 -7.79
N PRO A 148 -57.08 -34.51 -7.28
CA PRO A 148 -56.50 -35.81 -6.92
C PRO A 148 -55.76 -36.54 -8.06
N PHE A 149 -56.08 -36.22 -9.32
CA PHE A 149 -55.45 -36.82 -10.50
C PHE A 149 -54.16 -36.12 -10.93
N THR A 150 -53.77 -35.04 -10.25
CA THR A 150 -52.61 -34.22 -10.61
C THR A 150 -51.33 -34.70 -9.92
N ARG A 151 -50.17 -34.34 -10.48
CA ARG A 151 -48.86 -34.60 -9.83
C ARG A 151 -48.75 -33.90 -8.49
N ASN A 152 -49.27 -32.68 -8.38
CA ASN A 152 -49.20 -31.86 -7.17
C ASN A 152 -49.96 -32.46 -6.00
N TYR A 153 -51.10 -33.13 -6.23
CA TYR A 153 -51.79 -33.85 -5.15
C TYR A 153 -50.92 -34.92 -4.48
N ARG A 154 -50.13 -35.67 -5.27
CA ARG A 154 -49.21 -36.69 -4.72
C ARG A 154 -48.08 -36.07 -3.91
N ILE A 155 -47.55 -34.93 -4.37
CA ILE A 155 -46.51 -34.16 -3.66
C ILE A 155 -47.10 -33.60 -2.36
N GLN A 156 -48.28 -32.97 -2.43
CA GLN A 156 -48.99 -32.43 -1.28
C GLN A 156 -49.25 -33.49 -0.21
N LYS A 157 -49.71 -34.68 -0.61
CA LYS A 157 -49.95 -35.78 0.33
C LYS A 157 -48.69 -36.18 1.10
N ARG A 158 -47.56 -36.34 0.40
CA ARG A 158 -46.26 -36.69 1.03
C ARG A 158 -45.76 -35.56 1.95
N ALA A 159 -45.87 -34.31 1.49
CA ALA A 159 -45.48 -33.15 2.29
C ALA A 159 -46.32 -33.04 3.57
N LEU A 160 -47.65 -33.21 3.48
CA LEU A 160 -48.55 -33.20 4.64
C LEU A 160 -48.24 -34.32 5.63
N GLU A 161 -48.01 -35.55 5.14
CA GLU A 161 -47.61 -36.68 5.99
C GLU A 161 -46.32 -36.35 6.77
N HIS A 162 -45.36 -35.72 6.12
CA HIS A 162 -44.11 -35.31 6.76
C HIS A 162 -44.32 -34.18 7.79
N LEU A 163 -45.02 -33.11 7.42
CA LEU A 163 -45.29 -31.95 8.28
C LEU A 163 -46.07 -32.36 9.54
N HIS A 164 -47.17 -33.10 9.37
CA HIS A 164 -47.99 -33.55 10.51
C HIS A 164 -47.24 -34.52 11.42
N ARG A 165 -46.41 -35.41 10.85
CA ARG A 165 -45.55 -36.30 11.63
C ARG A 165 -44.59 -35.50 12.48
N GLN A 166 -43.89 -34.53 11.90
CA GLN A 166 -42.94 -33.71 12.65
C GLN A 166 -43.60 -32.94 13.79
N SER A 167 -44.71 -32.24 13.53
CA SER A 167 -45.42 -31.49 14.58
C SER A 167 -45.94 -32.40 15.68
N SER A 168 -46.37 -33.61 15.34
CA SER A 168 -46.80 -34.62 16.32
C SER A 168 -45.63 -35.15 17.16
N GLU A 169 -44.44 -35.35 16.57
CA GLU A 169 -43.24 -35.76 17.31
C GLU A 169 -42.74 -34.67 18.27
N VAL A 170 -42.80 -33.40 17.87
CA VAL A 170 -42.50 -32.24 18.74
C VAL A 170 -43.42 -32.25 19.96
N ILE A 171 -44.73 -32.41 19.74
CA ILE A 171 -45.72 -32.46 20.82
C ILE A 171 -45.45 -33.63 21.75
N LYS A 172 -45.23 -34.84 21.21
CA LYS A 172 -44.93 -36.04 22.02
C LYS A 172 -43.66 -35.88 22.85
N THR A 173 -42.61 -35.35 22.25
CA THR A 173 -41.30 -35.14 22.91
C THR A 173 -41.47 -34.20 24.09
N ARG A 174 -42.16 -33.06 23.88
CA ARG A 174 -42.38 -32.08 24.93
C ARG A 174 -43.28 -32.60 26.05
N VAL A 175 -44.35 -33.33 25.72
CA VAL A 175 -45.23 -33.96 26.72
C VAL A 175 -44.45 -34.94 27.61
N LYS A 176 -43.60 -35.78 26.99
CA LYS A 176 -42.74 -36.72 27.73
C LYS A 176 -41.77 -36.00 28.67
N GLU A 177 -41.12 -34.92 28.22
CA GLU A 177 -40.24 -34.12 29.07
C GLU A 177 -40.96 -33.53 30.29
N LEU A 178 -42.18 -33.02 30.10
CA LEU A 178 -43.00 -32.48 31.20
C LEU A 178 -43.43 -33.57 32.19
N GLU A 179 -43.74 -34.78 31.71
CA GLU A 179 -44.06 -35.94 32.55
C GLU A 179 -42.83 -36.42 33.34
N ASP A 180 -41.66 -36.50 32.70
CA ASP A 180 -40.38 -36.86 33.33
C ASP A 180 -39.96 -35.82 34.40
N MET A 181 -40.24 -34.53 34.16
CA MET A 181 -40.04 -33.45 35.15
C MET A 181 -40.98 -33.59 36.36
N ASN A 182 -42.23 -34.01 36.16
CA ASN A 182 -43.21 -34.19 37.23
C ASN A 182 -42.96 -35.49 38.05
N ASN A 183 -42.46 -36.56 37.43
CA ASN A 183 -42.24 -37.85 38.09
C ASN A 183 -40.96 -37.89 38.96
N ASN A 184 -39.95 -37.05 38.67
CA ASN A 184 -38.64 -37.10 39.35
C ASN A 184 -38.56 -36.34 40.69
N GLY A 185 -39.67 -35.90 41.30
CA GLY A 185 -39.74 -35.51 42.71
C GLY A 185 -38.70 -34.48 43.22
N SER A 186 -38.13 -33.64 42.34
CA SER A 186 -37.13 -32.65 42.72
C SER A 186 -37.78 -31.33 43.16
N SER A 187 -38.24 -31.33 44.40
CA SER A 187 -38.47 -30.10 45.17
C SER A 187 -37.13 -29.52 45.66
N SER A 188 -36.27 -29.08 44.72
CA SER A 188 -35.10 -28.25 45.04
C SER A 188 -35.26 -26.90 44.32
N LYS A 189 -34.85 -25.82 45.00
CA LYS A 189 -34.93 -24.41 44.55
C LYS A 189 -34.17 -24.17 43.23
N ALA A 190 -34.73 -24.62 42.12
CA ALA A 190 -34.31 -24.29 40.78
C ALA A 190 -35.45 -23.49 40.13
N THR A 191 -35.10 -22.28 39.71
CA THR A 191 -35.75 -21.40 38.72
C THR A 191 -37.16 -21.82 38.28
N LYS A 192 -38.18 -20.96 38.50
CA LYS A 192 -39.50 -21.01 37.82
C LYS A 192 -39.32 -21.63 36.43
N SER A 193 -39.76 -22.87 36.23
CA SER A 193 -39.71 -23.53 34.92
C SER A 193 -40.39 -22.61 33.91
N LYS A 194 -39.60 -22.11 32.94
CA LYS A 194 -40.02 -21.13 31.94
C LYS A 194 -41.09 -21.79 31.07
N LYS A 195 -42.36 -21.45 31.27
CA LYS A 195 -43.47 -21.97 30.44
C LYS A 195 -43.29 -21.46 29.01
N VAL A 196 -43.09 -22.36 28.05
CA VAL A 196 -43.05 -22.04 26.62
C VAL A 196 -44.46 -22.11 26.01
N PHE A 197 -44.62 -21.69 24.76
CA PHE A 197 -45.92 -21.65 24.07
C PHE A 197 -46.64 -22.99 24.04
N LEU A 198 -45.92 -24.07 23.78
CA LEU A 198 -46.50 -25.41 23.77
C LEU A 198 -47.03 -25.82 25.15
N ASP A 199 -46.37 -25.41 26.23
CA ASP A 199 -46.83 -25.68 27.60
C ASP A 199 -48.16 -24.97 27.89
N LEU A 200 -48.30 -23.73 27.40
CA LEU A 200 -49.56 -22.96 27.51
C LEU A 200 -50.69 -23.58 26.68
N LEU A 201 -50.39 -24.12 25.50
CA LEU A 201 -51.37 -24.86 24.68
C LEU A 201 -51.82 -26.18 25.31
N LEU A 202 -50.90 -26.91 25.97
CA LEU A 202 -51.20 -28.16 26.66
C LEU A 202 -52.07 -27.95 27.91
N GLU A 203 -51.94 -26.79 28.57
CA GLU A 203 -52.75 -26.38 29.72
C GLU A 203 -54.07 -25.67 29.33
N ALA A 204 -54.14 -25.17 28.09
CA ALA A 204 -55.26 -24.38 27.60
C ALA A 204 -56.60 -25.13 27.62
N ARG A 205 -57.68 -24.39 27.86
CA ARG A 205 -59.05 -24.91 27.84
C ARG A 205 -59.97 -24.00 27.04
N ILE A 206 -60.82 -24.62 26.22
CA ILE A 206 -61.92 -23.95 25.52
C ILE A 206 -63.21 -24.52 26.13
N ASP A 207 -64.08 -23.64 26.64
CA ASP A 207 -65.33 -24.00 27.31
C ASP A 207 -65.15 -25.05 28.45
N GLY A 208 -64.06 -24.95 29.21
CA GLY A 208 -63.74 -25.83 30.34
C GLY A 208 -63.10 -27.18 29.97
N ARG A 209 -63.02 -27.53 28.69
CA ARG A 209 -62.40 -28.78 28.19
C ARG A 209 -60.97 -28.52 27.69
N LYS A 210 -60.07 -29.48 27.90
CA LYS A 210 -58.72 -29.44 27.31
C LYS A 210 -58.80 -29.51 25.78
N LEU A 211 -57.87 -28.87 25.09
CA LEU A 211 -57.76 -29.02 23.64
C LEU A 211 -57.45 -30.47 23.27
N THR A 212 -57.98 -30.91 22.12
CA THR A 212 -57.64 -32.22 21.55
C THR A 212 -56.21 -32.20 20.98
N GLN A 213 -55.58 -33.38 20.85
CA GLN A 213 -54.25 -33.47 20.22
C GLN A 213 -54.22 -32.89 18.80
N GLU A 214 -55.33 -33.02 18.06
CA GLU A 214 -55.45 -32.44 16.73
C GLU A 214 -55.46 -30.91 16.79
N GLN A 215 -56.29 -30.31 17.65
CA GLN A 215 -56.33 -28.84 17.83
C GLN A 215 -54.99 -28.26 18.29
N ILE A 216 -54.23 -28.98 19.12
CA ILE A 216 -52.88 -28.56 19.54
C ILE A 216 -51.93 -28.61 18.34
N ARG A 217 -51.96 -29.69 17.55
CA ARG A 217 -51.14 -29.81 16.33
C ARG A 217 -51.43 -28.70 15.33
N GLU A 218 -52.69 -28.35 15.14
CA GLU A 218 -53.11 -27.30 14.21
C GLU A 218 -52.51 -25.94 14.55
N GLU A 219 -52.52 -25.57 15.84
CA GLU A 219 -51.88 -24.35 16.30
C GLU A 219 -50.35 -24.45 16.19
N VAL A 220 -49.75 -25.57 16.56
CA VAL A 220 -48.30 -25.78 16.40
C VAL A 220 -47.87 -25.63 14.93
N ASP A 221 -48.56 -26.28 13.99
CA ASP A 221 -48.31 -26.17 12.55
C ASP A 221 -48.44 -24.72 12.06
N THR A 222 -49.47 -24.02 12.54
CA THR A 222 -49.73 -22.62 12.19
C THR A 222 -48.59 -21.70 12.65
N PHE A 223 -48.08 -21.88 13.87
CA PHE A 223 -46.98 -21.07 14.38
C PHE A 223 -45.65 -21.41 13.75
N LEU A 224 -45.33 -22.70 13.58
CA LEU A 224 -44.11 -23.12 12.91
C LEU A 224 -44.06 -22.52 11.50
N PHE A 225 -45.13 -22.68 10.70
CA PHE A 225 -45.19 -22.11 9.36
C PHE A 225 -45.09 -20.57 9.35
N ALA A 226 -45.95 -19.90 10.12
CA ALA A 226 -46.07 -18.45 10.05
C ALA A 226 -44.86 -17.71 10.65
N GLY A 227 -44.20 -18.30 11.65
CA GLY A 227 -43.14 -17.64 12.40
C GLY A 227 -41.74 -17.76 11.79
N HIS A 228 -41.40 -18.87 11.11
CA HIS A 228 -40.06 -19.01 10.52
C HIS A 228 -39.95 -18.39 9.12
N GLU A 229 -40.86 -18.70 8.18
CA GLU A 229 -40.72 -18.26 6.78
C GLU A 229 -40.82 -16.73 6.63
N THR A 230 -41.74 -16.10 7.37
CA THR A 230 -41.92 -14.63 7.28
C THR A 230 -40.72 -13.88 7.86
N THR A 231 -40.16 -14.38 8.95
CA THR A 231 -38.95 -13.80 9.56
C THR A 231 -37.72 -14.05 8.69
N ALA A 232 -37.59 -15.25 8.09
CA ALA A 232 -36.47 -15.57 7.21
C ALA A 232 -36.45 -14.68 5.95
N SER A 233 -37.62 -14.44 5.35
CA SER A 233 -37.80 -13.48 4.25
C SER A 233 -37.36 -12.07 4.67
N ALA A 234 -37.85 -11.57 5.81
CA ALA A 234 -37.52 -10.23 6.31
C ALA A 234 -36.02 -10.05 6.59
N ILE A 235 -35.36 -11.01 7.26
CA ILE A 235 -33.91 -10.95 7.53
C ILE A 235 -33.14 -10.93 6.21
N SER A 236 -33.45 -11.86 5.29
CA SER A 236 -32.69 -12.04 4.06
C SER A 236 -32.75 -10.80 3.15
N PHE A 237 -33.93 -10.22 2.96
CA PHE A 237 -34.06 -8.97 2.19
C PHE A 237 -33.40 -7.78 2.88
N THR A 238 -33.39 -7.73 4.22
CA THR A 238 -32.71 -6.66 4.95
C THR A 238 -31.19 -6.73 4.78
N LEU A 239 -30.62 -7.93 4.87
CA LEU A 239 -29.20 -8.16 4.60
C LEU A 239 -28.84 -7.84 3.13
N PHE A 240 -29.72 -8.18 2.19
CA PHE A 240 -29.56 -7.79 0.79
C PHE A 240 -29.58 -6.27 0.60
N CYS A 241 -30.50 -5.55 1.26
CA CYS A 241 -30.55 -4.10 1.19
C CYS A 241 -29.27 -3.48 1.74
N LEU A 242 -28.78 -3.96 2.90
CA LEU A 242 -27.54 -3.49 3.52
C LEU A 242 -26.31 -3.76 2.63
N ALA A 243 -26.24 -4.93 2.00
CA ALA A 243 -25.15 -5.27 1.08
C ALA A 243 -25.08 -4.31 -0.12
N ASN A 244 -26.23 -3.84 -0.61
CA ASN A 244 -26.31 -2.95 -1.77
C ASN A 244 -26.28 -1.45 -1.42
N HIS A 245 -26.31 -1.08 -0.13
CA HIS A 245 -26.33 0.31 0.35
C HIS A 245 -25.29 0.50 1.47
N PRO A 246 -23.99 0.64 1.11
CA PRO A 246 -22.89 0.69 2.08
C PRO A 246 -22.97 1.90 3.02
N ASP A 247 -23.54 3.02 2.57
CA ASP A 247 -23.77 4.23 3.37
C ASP A 247 -24.78 3.99 4.52
N VAL A 248 -25.84 3.23 4.25
CA VAL A 248 -26.80 2.82 5.27
C VAL A 248 -26.18 1.77 6.20
N GLN A 249 -25.39 0.85 5.65
CA GLN A 249 -24.70 -0.18 6.43
C GLN A 249 -23.72 0.42 7.44
N GLU A 250 -22.96 1.46 7.06
CA GLU A 250 -22.04 2.13 7.99
C GLU A 250 -22.81 2.81 9.14
N LYS A 251 -23.94 3.48 8.88
CA LYS A 251 -24.77 4.06 9.94
C LYS A 251 -25.31 3.01 10.92
N VAL A 252 -25.69 1.82 10.43
CA VAL A 252 -26.05 0.69 11.30
C VAL A 252 -24.83 0.26 12.12
N LEU A 253 -23.66 0.16 11.51
CA LEU A 253 -22.43 -0.23 12.19
C LEU A 253 -22.01 0.79 13.26
N GLU A 254 -22.14 2.08 13.00
CA GLU A 254 -21.94 3.16 13.98
C GLU A 254 -22.89 3.03 15.17
N GLU A 255 -24.18 2.76 14.92
CA GLU A 255 -25.15 2.46 15.98
C GLU A 255 -24.73 1.23 16.79
N GLN A 256 -24.31 0.15 16.12
CA GLN A 256 -23.86 -1.08 16.80
C GLN A 256 -22.60 -0.83 17.64
N ARG A 257 -21.62 -0.07 17.14
CA ARG A 257 -20.39 0.31 17.88
C ARG A 257 -20.71 1.20 19.09
N SER A 258 -21.70 2.08 18.97
CA SER A 258 -22.16 2.91 20.10
C SER A 258 -22.84 2.09 21.20
N ILE A 259 -23.55 1.02 20.84
CA ILE A 259 -24.25 0.16 21.82
C ILE A 259 -23.28 -0.88 22.40
N PHE A 260 -22.32 -1.37 21.60
CA PHE A 260 -21.32 -2.39 21.98
C PHE A 260 -19.89 -1.88 21.74
N PRO A 261 -19.36 -1.01 22.61
CA PRO A 261 -18.03 -0.39 22.43
C PRO A 261 -16.83 -1.34 22.63
N ASP A 262 -17.00 -2.49 23.31
CA ASP A 262 -15.94 -3.49 23.51
C ASP A 262 -16.12 -4.69 22.54
N GLU A 263 -15.17 -4.89 21.62
CA GLU A 263 -15.25 -5.79 20.45
C GLU A 263 -15.04 -7.31 20.72
N SER A 264 -15.39 -7.84 21.89
CA SER A 264 -15.40 -9.30 22.06
C SER A 264 -16.51 -9.81 22.99
N GLU A 265 -17.44 -10.56 22.39
CA GLU A 265 -18.36 -11.50 23.07
C GLU A 265 -19.48 -10.94 23.96
N ILE A 266 -19.83 -9.64 23.87
CA ILE A 266 -21.02 -9.14 24.59
C ILE A 266 -22.30 -9.71 23.96
N LYS A 267 -22.99 -10.57 24.73
CA LYS A 267 -24.34 -11.07 24.44
C LYS A 267 -25.33 -9.90 24.44
N VAL A 268 -26.17 -9.84 23.41
CA VAL A 268 -27.19 -8.80 23.29
C VAL A 268 -28.26 -8.97 24.38
N SER A 269 -28.57 -7.89 25.10
CA SER A 269 -29.68 -7.86 26.07
C SER A 269 -30.97 -7.29 25.47
N TYR A 270 -32.10 -7.44 26.16
CA TYR A 270 -33.36 -6.82 25.74
C TYR A 270 -33.26 -5.30 25.63
N ALA A 271 -32.52 -4.66 26.54
CA ALA A 271 -32.35 -3.21 26.53
C ALA A 271 -31.57 -2.76 25.29
N ASP A 272 -30.56 -3.52 24.89
CA ASP A 272 -29.75 -3.22 23.70
C ASP A 272 -30.59 -3.28 22.42
N LEU A 273 -31.46 -4.30 22.29
CA LEU A 273 -32.40 -4.40 21.16
C LEU A 273 -33.38 -3.22 21.07
N GLN A 274 -33.74 -2.60 22.21
CA GLN A 274 -34.57 -1.40 22.23
C GLN A 274 -33.77 -0.14 21.82
N ASN A 275 -32.46 -0.13 22.05
CA ASN A 275 -31.58 0.98 21.68
C ASN A 275 -31.16 0.97 20.21
N MET A 276 -31.32 -0.15 19.50
CA MET A 276 -31.13 -0.28 18.04
C MET A 276 -32.27 0.41 17.28
N LYS A 277 -32.24 1.75 17.23
CA LYS A 277 -33.29 2.59 16.64
C LYS A 277 -33.13 2.71 15.14
N TYR A 278 -31.92 3.00 14.65
CA TYR A 278 -31.63 3.12 13.23
C TYR A 278 -31.76 1.77 12.51
N LEU A 279 -31.26 0.68 13.11
CA LEU A 279 -31.49 -0.67 12.60
C LEU A 279 -32.98 -1.00 12.48
N GLU A 280 -33.83 -0.51 13.40
CA GLU A 280 -35.29 -0.66 13.27
C GLU A 280 -35.85 0.05 12.03
N LEU A 281 -35.35 1.24 11.71
CA LEU A 281 -35.75 1.98 10.50
C LEU A 281 -35.34 1.22 9.24
N VAL A 282 -34.14 0.65 9.22
CA VAL A 282 -33.61 -0.18 8.14
C VAL A 282 -34.49 -1.41 7.93
N ILE A 283 -34.84 -2.12 9.00
CA ILE A 283 -35.76 -3.26 8.96
C ILE A 283 -37.14 -2.83 8.45
N LYS A 284 -37.67 -1.69 8.90
CA LYS A 284 -38.96 -1.16 8.46
C LYS A 284 -38.96 -0.83 6.96
N GLU A 285 -37.91 -0.18 6.47
CA GLU A 285 -37.78 0.16 5.05
C GLU A 285 -37.57 -1.07 4.16
N SER A 286 -36.79 -2.04 4.64
CA SER A 286 -36.62 -3.33 3.96
C SER A 286 -37.96 -4.05 3.81
N MET A 287 -38.75 -4.18 4.88
CA MET A 287 -40.09 -4.79 4.83
C MET A 287 -41.12 -3.94 4.07
N ARG A 288 -40.86 -2.65 3.84
CA ARG A 288 -41.67 -1.83 2.93
C ARG A 288 -41.44 -2.27 1.48
N LEU A 289 -40.17 -2.32 1.05
CA LEU A 289 -39.79 -2.74 -0.30
C LEU A 289 -40.08 -4.22 -0.56
N TYR A 290 -39.80 -5.07 0.43
CA TYR A 290 -39.90 -6.52 0.36
C TYR A 290 -40.77 -7.04 1.52
N PRO A 291 -42.08 -6.78 1.51
CA PRO A 291 -42.97 -7.23 2.59
C PRO A 291 -43.03 -8.76 2.65
N PRO A 292 -42.81 -9.37 3.82
CA PRO A 292 -42.84 -10.83 3.97
C PRO A 292 -44.16 -11.45 3.50
N VAL A 293 -45.27 -10.73 3.65
CA VAL A 293 -46.59 -11.11 3.15
C VAL A 293 -47.01 -10.12 2.06
N PRO A 294 -46.85 -10.47 0.76
CA PRO A 294 -47.11 -9.54 -0.33
C PRO A 294 -48.61 -9.34 -0.63
N LEU A 295 -49.47 -10.26 -0.17
CA LEU A 295 -50.90 -10.31 -0.47
C LEU A 295 -51.71 -10.85 0.72
N ILE A 296 -52.84 -10.22 1.02
CA ILE A 296 -53.84 -10.77 1.95
C ILE A 296 -55.25 -10.62 1.37
N SER A 297 -56.17 -11.51 1.72
CA SER A 297 -57.58 -11.38 1.30
C SER A 297 -58.57 -11.54 2.46
N ARG A 298 -59.78 -11.03 2.25
CA ARG A 298 -60.93 -11.07 3.18
C ARG A 298 -62.22 -11.38 2.43
N HIS A 299 -63.10 -12.11 3.10
CA HIS A 299 -64.47 -12.35 2.64
C HIS A 299 -65.38 -11.20 3.09
N ILE A 300 -66.30 -10.77 2.23
CA ILE A 300 -67.30 -9.73 2.54
C ILE A 300 -68.58 -10.40 3.07
N PRO A 301 -68.89 -10.31 4.38
CA PRO A 301 -69.99 -11.06 4.98
C PRO A 301 -71.38 -10.45 4.76
N THR A 302 -71.45 -9.16 4.42
CA THR A 302 -72.70 -8.44 4.10
C THR A 302 -72.39 -7.33 3.11
N ASP A 303 -73.37 -6.94 2.31
CA ASP A 303 -73.28 -5.78 1.42
C ASP A 303 -72.67 -4.58 2.13
N THR A 304 -71.52 -4.12 1.64
CA THR A 304 -70.72 -3.08 2.29
C THR A 304 -70.48 -1.93 1.31
N LYS A 305 -71.05 -0.76 1.60
CA LYS A 305 -70.84 0.45 0.78
C LYS A 305 -69.49 1.11 1.14
N PHE A 306 -68.68 1.39 0.13
CA PHE A 306 -67.40 2.10 0.22
C PHE A 306 -67.42 3.29 -0.76
N GLY A 307 -67.43 4.53 -0.25
CA GLY A 307 -67.61 5.73 -1.09
C GLY A 307 -68.89 5.64 -1.93
N ASP A 308 -68.74 5.81 -3.26
CA ASP A 308 -69.84 5.65 -4.23
C ASP A 308 -70.01 4.21 -4.74
N LYS A 309 -69.24 3.24 -4.24
CA LYS A 309 -69.23 1.84 -4.72
C LYS A 309 -69.77 0.88 -3.67
N LEU A 310 -70.37 -0.22 -4.11
CA LEU A 310 -70.86 -1.31 -3.26
C LEU A 310 -69.93 -2.52 -3.41
N LEU A 311 -69.53 -3.12 -2.29
CA LEU A 311 -68.94 -4.45 -2.23
C LEU A 311 -70.06 -5.45 -1.86
N PRO A 312 -70.49 -6.31 -2.79
CA PRO A 312 -71.52 -7.31 -2.54
C PRO A 312 -71.16 -8.29 -1.42
N GLU A 313 -72.16 -8.79 -0.71
CA GLU A 313 -72.05 -9.97 0.14
C GLU A 313 -71.55 -11.19 -0.67
N GLY A 314 -70.63 -11.95 -0.07
CA GLY A 314 -70.02 -13.13 -0.69
C GLY A 314 -68.77 -12.84 -1.53
N ASP A 315 -68.49 -11.57 -1.85
CA ASP A 315 -67.29 -11.22 -2.61
C ASP A 315 -66.00 -11.35 -1.79
N THR A 316 -64.88 -11.52 -2.50
CA THR A 316 -63.53 -11.52 -1.93
C THR A 316 -62.80 -10.23 -2.24
N VAL A 317 -62.32 -9.54 -1.20
CA VAL A 317 -61.40 -8.40 -1.33
C VAL A 317 -59.97 -8.89 -1.15
N MET A 318 -59.13 -8.60 -2.13
CA MET A 318 -57.71 -8.92 -2.14
C MET A 318 -56.89 -7.62 -2.04
N LEU A 319 -55.97 -7.58 -1.08
CA LEU A 319 -55.14 -6.43 -0.75
C LEU A 319 -53.69 -6.74 -1.11
N PHE A 320 -53.17 -6.03 -2.11
CA PHE A 320 -51.80 -6.19 -2.61
C PHE A 320 -50.83 -5.30 -1.83
N ILE A 321 -50.34 -5.81 -0.71
CA ILE A 321 -49.45 -5.09 0.23
C ILE A 321 -48.18 -4.60 -0.49
N PHE A 322 -47.59 -5.44 -1.34
CA PHE A 322 -46.41 -5.10 -2.12
C PHE A 322 -46.61 -3.86 -3.01
N GLY A 323 -47.81 -3.72 -3.60
CA GLY A 323 -48.19 -2.55 -4.38
C GLY A 323 -48.54 -1.33 -3.51
N ILE A 324 -49.28 -1.53 -2.41
CA ILE A 324 -49.65 -0.45 -1.47
C ILE A 324 -48.41 0.25 -0.92
N HIS A 325 -47.37 -0.52 -0.58
CA HIS A 325 -46.10 0.00 -0.07
C HIS A 325 -45.26 0.78 -1.12
N ARG A 326 -45.68 0.75 -2.40
CA ARG A 326 -45.07 1.47 -3.52
C ARG A 326 -45.92 2.62 -4.05
N GLU A 327 -47.03 2.93 -3.41
CA GLU A 327 -47.83 4.07 -3.84
C GLU A 327 -47.17 5.39 -3.39
N GLU A 328 -46.88 6.26 -4.36
CA GLU A 328 -46.28 7.59 -4.13
C GLU A 328 -47.06 8.43 -3.11
N LYS A 329 -48.38 8.24 -3.04
CA LYS A 329 -49.25 8.91 -2.07
C LYS A 329 -48.88 8.62 -0.62
N TYR A 330 -48.25 7.48 -0.35
CA TYR A 330 -47.78 7.08 0.98
C TYR A 330 -46.25 7.23 1.10
N PHE A 331 -45.50 6.99 0.04
CA PHE A 331 -44.03 7.02 0.07
C PHE A 331 -43.47 7.76 -1.15
N GLU A 332 -42.85 8.91 -0.92
CA GLU A 332 -42.10 9.63 -1.94
C GLU A 332 -40.88 8.82 -2.38
N ASP A 333 -40.63 8.77 -3.69
CA ASP A 333 -39.65 7.88 -4.33
C ASP A 333 -39.75 6.43 -3.85
N PRO A 334 -40.86 5.74 -4.16
CA PRO A 334 -41.21 4.47 -3.53
C PRO A 334 -40.23 3.33 -3.82
N GLU A 335 -39.46 3.37 -4.90
CA GLU A 335 -38.46 2.35 -5.20
C GLU A 335 -37.09 2.60 -4.53
N LYS A 336 -36.86 3.80 -3.99
CA LYS A 336 -35.60 4.14 -3.32
C LYS A 336 -35.58 3.60 -1.90
N PHE A 337 -34.53 2.85 -1.56
CA PHE A 337 -34.25 2.44 -0.18
C PHE A 337 -33.78 3.65 0.65
N CYS A 338 -34.62 4.12 1.57
CA CYS A 338 -34.31 5.25 2.45
C CYS A 338 -34.90 5.01 3.85
N PRO A 339 -34.12 4.44 4.80
CA PRO A 339 -34.58 4.19 6.16
C PRO A 339 -35.07 5.44 6.91
N GLU A 340 -34.44 6.59 6.68
CA GLU A 340 -34.71 7.86 7.38
C GLU A 340 -36.17 8.33 7.21
N ARG A 341 -36.88 7.85 6.19
CA ARG A 341 -38.31 8.18 5.99
C ARG A 341 -39.20 7.75 7.16
N PHE A 342 -38.75 6.80 7.98
CA PHE A 342 -39.48 6.35 9.16
C PHE A 342 -39.19 7.17 10.44
N GLU A 343 -38.17 8.04 10.47
CA GLU A 343 -37.84 8.87 11.66
C GLU A 343 -38.98 9.82 12.06
N SER A 344 -39.70 10.37 11.08
CA SER A 344 -40.71 11.42 11.28
C SER A 344 -42.17 10.91 11.23
N ARG A 345 -42.36 9.59 11.06
CA ARG A 345 -43.65 8.98 10.66
C ARG A 345 -44.24 7.96 11.63
N ASP A 346 -43.65 7.74 12.80
CA ASP A 346 -44.18 6.79 13.80
C ASP A 346 -45.67 7.09 14.10
N GLY A 347 -46.54 6.12 13.80
CA GLY A 347 -47.98 6.20 14.02
C GLY A 347 -48.83 6.96 12.97
N LYS A 348 -48.23 7.60 11.94
CA LYS A 348 -48.96 8.44 10.96
C LYS A 348 -49.47 7.72 9.71
N LEU A 349 -49.17 6.43 9.53
CA LEU A 349 -49.54 5.63 8.36
C LEU A 349 -50.24 4.30 8.74
N PRO A 350 -51.38 4.33 9.48
CA PRO A 350 -51.98 3.13 10.08
C PRO A 350 -52.35 2.03 9.07
N TYR A 351 -52.56 2.41 7.80
CA TYR A 351 -52.84 1.48 6.70
C TYR A 351 -51.91 1.67 5.49
N GLY A 352 -50.93 2.58 5.56
CA GLY A 352 -49.94 2.78 4.49
C GLY A 352 -48.72 1.85 4.62
N TYR A 353 -48.41 1.41 5.84
CA TYR A 353 -47.33 0.47 6.14
C TYR A 353 -47.88 -0.71 6.95
N ILE A 354 -48.07 -1.86 6.29
CA ILE A 354 -48.76 -3.04 6.82
C ILE A 354 -48.02 -4.35 6.49
N PRO A 355 -46.71 -4.46 6.77
CA PRO A 355 -45.90 -5.65 6.42
C PRO A 355 -46.41 -6.96 7.06
N PHE A 356 -47.19 -6.84 8.15
CA PHE A 356 -47.79 -7.95 8.89
C PHE A 356 -49.32 -7.78 9.07
N SER A 357 -49.99 -7.14 8.10
CA SER A 357 -51.40 -6.72 8.18
C SER A 357 -51.63 -5.63 9.25
N ALA A 358 -52.85 -5.06 9.29
CA ALA A 358 -53.30 -4.11 10.30
C ALA A 358 -54.64 -4.55 10.94
N GLY A 359 -55.05 -3.83 11.98
CA GLY A 359 -56.32 -4.00 12.68
C GLY A 359 -56.40 -5.28 13.54
N PRO A 360 -57.60 -5.81 13.81
CA PRO A 360 -57.78 -6.95 14.73
C PRO A 360 -56.99 -8.20 14.31
N ARG A 361 -56.85 -8.45 13.01
CA ARG A 361 -56.08 -9.57 12.44
C ARG A 361 -54.60 -9.23 12.17
N ASN A 362 -54.02 -8.23 12.82
CA ASN A 362 -52.57 -7.99 12.77
C ASN A 362 -51.78 -9.19 13.33
N CYS A 363 -50.53 -9.37 12.91
CA CYS A 363 -49.72 -10.50 13.40
C CYS A 363 -49.55 -10.47 14.93
N ILE A 364 -49.86 -11.59 15.59
CA ILE A 364 -49.71 -11.73 17.04
C ILE A 364 -48.24 -11.77 17.46
N GLY A 365 -47.39 -12.33 16.60
CA GLY A 365 -45.96 -12.51 16.82
C GLY A 365 -45.10 -11.32 16.37
N GLN A 366 -45.68 -10.19 15.97
CA GLN A 366 -44.92 -9.07 15.41
C GLN A 366 -43.78 -8.59 16.32
N LYS A 367 -44.01 -8.54 17.64
CA LYS A 367 -42.97 -8.16 18.61
C LYS A 367 -41.86 -9.20 18.74
N PHE A 368 -42.21 -10.48 18.70
CA PHE A 368 -41.24 -11.59 18.68
C PHE A 368 -40.36 -11.50 17.43
N ALA A 369 -40.98 -11.38 16.26
CA ALA A 369 -40.28 -11.26 14.98
C ALA A 369 -39.34 -10.04 14.94
N MET A 370 -39.76 -8.90 15.49
CA MET A 370 -38.90 -7.71 15.53
C MET A 370 -37.67 -7.90 16.43
N LEU A 371 -37.80 -8.58 17.56
CA LEU A 371 -36.66 -8.90 18.44
C LEU A 371 -35.70 -9.88 17.76
N GLU A 372 -36.24 -10.91 17.09
CA GLU A 372 -35.47 -11.89 16.33
C GLU A 372 -34.72 -11.23 15.17
N LEU A 373 -35.41 -10.39 14.37
CA LEU A 373 -34.82 -9.60 13.27
C LEU A 373 -33.64 -8.75 13.76
N LYS A 374 -33.86 -7.96 14.82
CA LYS A 374 -32.81 -7.09 15.37
C LYS A 374 -31.63 -7.90 15.90
N SER A 375 -31.86 -8.98 16.66
CA SER A 375 -30.79 -9.83 17.19
C SER A 375 -29.97 -10.48 16.08
N ALA A 376 -30.62 -11.13 15.11
CA ALA A 376 -29.94 -11.82 14.02
C ALA A 376 -29.15 -10.84 13.11
N ILE A 377 -29.75 -9.71 12.72
CA ILE A 377 -29.08 -8.74 11.85
C ILE A 377 -27.94 -8.04 12.59
N SER A 378 -28.15 -7.63 13.85
CA SER A 378 -27.08 -7.10 14.72
C SER A 378 -25.91 -8.08 14.79
N LYS A 379 -26.18 -9.36 15.01
CA LYS A 379 -25.14 -10.39 15.09
C LYS A 379 -24.32 -10.47 13.81
N ILE A 380 -24.98 -10.48 12.64
CA ILE A 380 -24.30 -10.54 11.34
C ILE A 380 -23.49 -9.27 11.09
N VAL A 381 -24.10 -8.09 11.24
CA VAL A 381 -23.44 -6.80 10.97
C VAL A 381 -22.32 -6.50 11.95
N ARG A 382 -22.34 -7.05 13.18
CA ARG A 382 -21.21 -6.95 14.12
C ARG A 382 -20.03 -7.85 13.77
N ASN A 383 -20.25 -8.93 13.02
CA ASN A 383 -19.21 -9.92 12.69
C ASN A 383 -18.71 -9.82 11.24
N PHE A 384 -19.53 -9.29 10.32
CA PHE A 384 -19.21 -9.22 8.90
C PHE A 384 -19.62 -7.90 8.26
N GLU A 385 -18.84 -7.47 7.28
CA GLU A 385 -19.25 -6.51 6.27
C GLU A 385 -19.97 -7.25 5.13
N LEU A 386 -21.15 -6.77 4.76
CA LEU A 386 -21.96 -7.30 3.67
C LEU A 386 -21.64 -6.57 2.38
N GLN A 387 -21.35 -7.30 1.31
CA GLN A 387 -21.08 -6.76 -0.03
C GLN A 387 -22.04 -7.35 -1.07
N PRO A 388 -22.30 -6.62 -2.17
CA PRO A 388 -23.08 -7.16 -3.28
C PRO A 388 -22.41 -8.42 -3.84
N ALA A 389 -23.21 -9.35 -4.37
CA ALA A 389 -22.66 -10.53 -5.03
C ALA A 389 -21.83 -10.17 -6.27
N PHE A 390 -20.83 -11.00 -6.58
CA PHE A 390 -20.05 -10.93 -7.82
C PHE A 390 -20.18 -12.26 -8.59
N PRO A 391 -20.72 -12.25 -9.83
CA PRO A 391 -21.30 -11.11 -10.56
C PRO A 391 -22.58 -10.55 -9.90
N VAL A 392 -22.97 -9.33 -10.30
CA VAL A 392 -24.13 -8.61 -9.76
C VAL A 392 -25.37 -9.50 -9.78
N HIS A 393 -26.00 -9.68 -8.62
CA HIS A 393 -27.20 -10.48 -8.45
C HIS A 393 -28.46 -9.63 -8.58
N GLU A 394 -29.26 -9.90 -9.61
CA GLU A 394 -30.57 -9.26 -9.80
C GLU A 394 -31.67 -10.17 -9.22
N LEU A 395 -32.51 -9.62 -8.33
CA LEU A 395 -33.56 -10.40 -7.66
C LEU A 395 -34.71 -10.76 -8.62
N GLN A 396 -35.09 -12.03 -8.65
CA GLN A 396 -36.32 -12.49 -9.32
C GLN A 396 -37.41 -12.75 -8.30
N LEU A 397 -38.16 -11.70 -7.95
CA LEU A 397 -39.20 -11.78 -6.91
C LEU A 397 -40.35 -12.69 -7.32
N VAL A 398 -40.72 -13.60 -6.41
CA VAL A 398 -41.90 -14.47 -6.53
C VAL A 398 -42.79 -14.27 -5.31
N ALA A 399 -44.06 -14.01 -5.57
CA ALA A 399 -45.09 -13.93 -4.55
C ALA A 399 -45.67 -15.34 -4.30
N GLU A 400 -45.07 -16.08 -3.36
CA GLU A 400 -45.70 -17.28 -2.81
C GLU A 400 -46.62 -16.90 -1.62
N SER A 401 -46.82 -17.80 -0.65
CA SER A 401 -47.39 -17.44 0.65
C SER A 401 -46.56 -16.38 1.38
N THR A 402 -45.26 -16.36 1.11
CA THR A 402 -44.31 -15.32 1.52
C THR A 402 -43.56 -14.78 0.30
N LEU A 403 -43.02 -13.56 0.39
CA LEU A 403 -42.20 -13.02 -0.68
C LEU A 403 -40.82 -13.71 -0.68
N LYS A 404 -40.42 -14.26 -1.83
CA LYS A 404 -39.15 -14.96 -2.03
C LYS A 404 -38.48 -14.53 -3.33
N SER A 405 -37.26 -15.01 -3.56
CA SER A 405 -36.52 -14.83 -4.82
C SER A 405 -36.32 -16.18 -5.51
N ALA A 406 -36.74 -16.31 -6.77
CA ALA A 406 -36.64 -17.56 -7.55
C ALA A 406 -35.18 -18.00 -7.77
N ASN A 407 -34.27 -17.04 -7.89
CA ASN A 407 -32.84 -17.26 -8.09
C ASN A 407 -32.02 -17.10 -6.80
N GLY A 408 -32.68 -17.19 -5.62
CA GLY A 408 -32.04 -17.01 -4.32
C GLY A 408 -31.74 -15.54 -4.00
N ILE A 409 -31.15 -15.30 -2.83
CA ILE A 409 -30.70 -13.98 -2.39
C ILE A 409 -29.19 -14.11 -2.18
N THR A 410 -28.42 -13.84 -3.24
CA THR A 410 -26.96 -13.97 -3.19
C THR A 410 -26.32 -12.68 -2.71
N SER A 411 -25.44 -12.80 -1.72
CA SER A 411 -24.58 -11.72 -1.20
C SER A 411 -23.18 -12.27 -0.90
N GLN A 412 -22.22 -11.37 -0.72
CA GLN A 412 -20.88 -11.70 -0.21
C GLN A 412 -20.75 -11.21 1.22
N VAL A 413 -20.11 -12.01 2.08
CA VAL A 413 -19.75 -11.60 3.45
C VAL A 413 -18.23 -11.50 3.55
N MET A 414 -17.77 -10.43 4.16
CA MET A 414 -16.36 -10.18 4.44
C MET A 414 -16.19 -10.08 5.95
N ASP A 415 -15.16 -10.69 6.52
CA ASP A 415 -14.87 -10.55 7.95
C ASP A 415 -14.53 -9.10 8.26
N HIS A 416 -15.15 -8.46 9.26
CA HIS A 416 -14.76 -7.10 9.67
C HIS A 416 -13.27 -6.99 9.99
N LYS A 417 -12.68 -8.03 10.59
CA LYS A 417 -11.24 -8.08 10.89
C LYS A 417 -10.38 -8.27 9.66
N ALA A 418 -10.93 -8.75 8.54
CA ALA A 418 -10.23 -8.85 7.27
C ALA A 418 -10.63 -7.72 6.31
N SER A 419 -11.80 -7.10 6.42
CA SER A 419 -12.25 -6.05 5.51
C SER A 419 -11.73 -4.69 5.97
N THR A 420 -11.66 -4.46 7.29
CA THR A 420 -10.87 -3.36 7.84
C THR A 420 -9.36 -3.62 7.73
N ASN A 421 -8.90 -4.90 7.71
CA ASN A 421 -7.45 -5.18 7.73
C ASN A 421 -6.76 -5.66 6.46
N PHE A 422 -7.42 -6.19 5.43
CA PHE A 422 -6.67 -6.77 4.30
C PHE A 422 -6.15 -5.68 3.36
N GLN A 423 -6.79 -4.52 3.34
CA GLN A 423 -6.31 -3.33 2.63
C GLN A 423 -6.25 -2.05 3.46
N TYR A 424 -6.60 -2.01 4.75
CA TYR A 424 -6.33 -0.84 5.62
C TYR A 424 -5.43 -1.22 6.81
N GLY A 425 -5.74 -2.32 7.49
CA GLY A 425 -4.89 -2.90 8.54
C GLY A 425 -3.55 -3.47 8.11
N LYS A 426 -3.33 -3.89 6.86
CA LYS A 426 -1.97 -4.20 6.40
C LYS A 426 -1.07 -2.96 6.42
N TRP A 427 -1.65 -1.76 6.38
CA TRP A 427 -0.94 -0.49 6.48
C TRP A 427 -0.78 0.01 7.91
N LEU A 428 -1.74 -0.30 8.77
CA LEU A 428 -1.71 0.09 10.19
C LEU A 428 -0.97 -0.93 11.07
N ALA A 429 -0.96 -2.20 10.67
CA ALA A 429 -0.16 -3.23 11.30
C ALA A 429 1.33 -2.90 11.13
N SER A 430 2.08 -3.12 12.20
CA SER A 430 3.54 -3.11 12.09
C SER A 430 3.95 -4.16 11.05
N PRO A 431 4.74 -3.78 10.02
CA PRO A 431 5.24 -4.75 9.06
C PRO A 431 6.06 -5.82 9.79
N SER A 432 6.06 -7.05 9.28
CA SER A 432 6.96 -8.09 9.77
C SER A 432 8.43 -7.66 9.57
N GLU A 433 9.32 -8.14 10.44
CA GLU A 433 10.76 -7.86 10.35
C GLU A 433 11.28 -8.08 8.92
N GLY A 434 11.85 -7.04 8.32
CA GLY A 434 12.37 -7.04 6.95
C GLY A 434 11.40 -6.49 5.88
N GLU A 435 10.11 -6.35 6.16
CA GLU A 435 9.11 -5.79 5.24
C GLU A 435 8.89 -4.27 5.44
N GLU A 436 9.62 -3.64 6.36
CA GLU A 436 9.59 -2.19 6.57
C GLU A 436 9.99 -1.45 5.29
N VAL A 437 9.31 -0.34 4.98
CA VAL A 437 9.72 0.56 3.88
C VAL A 437 10.80 1.50 4.42
N VAL A 438 11.96 1.49 3.78
CA VAL A 438 13.14 2.23 4.19
C VAL A 438 13.64 3.13 3.09
N ILE A 439 14.19 4.28 3.48
CA ILE A 439 15.00 5.13 2.61
C ILE A 439 16.39 4.49 2.55
N SER A 440 16.75 3.93 1.41
CA SER A 440 18.02 3.22 1.23
C SER A 440 19.10 4.05 0.54
N GLY A 441 18.72 5.05 -0.27
CA GLY A 441 19.66 5.93 -0.97
C GLY A 441 19.13 7.35 -1.14
N VAL A 442 20.03 8.33 -1.14
CA VAL A 442 19.69 9.76 -1.25
C VAL A 442 20.64 10.51 -2.18
N SER A 443 20.08 11.40 -3.01
CA SER A 443 20.85 12.45 -3.68
C SER A 443 20.01 13.70 -3.92
N ALA A 444 20.65 14.86 -3.86
CA ALA A 444 20.03 16.14 -4.14
C ALA A 444 21.05 17.25 -4.43
N ARG A 445 20.56 18.29 -5.10
CA ARG A 445 21.17 19.61 -5.28
C ARG A 445 20.35 20.63 -4.51
N PHE A 446 21.03 21.49 -3.75
CA PHE A 446 20.41 22.52 -2.91
C PHE A 446 21.00 23.89 -3.24
N PRO A 447 20.43 24.99 -2.75
CA PRO A 447 21.00 26.30 -2.94
C PRO A 447 22.47 26.33 -2.50
N LYS A 448 23.36 26.77 -3.40
CA LYS A 448 24.83 26.81 -3.19
C LYS A 448 25.48 25.45 -2.82
N CYS A 449 24.83 24.32 -3.04
CA CYS A 449 25.37 22.99 -2.71
C CYS A 449 25.21 22.01 -3.88
N HIS A 450 26.29 21.34 -4.24
CA HIS A 450 26.33 20.33 -5.30
C HIS A 450 25.90 18.94 -4.83
N ASN A 451 25.80 18.69 -3.52
CA ASN A 451 25.45 17.37 -3.00
C ASN A 451 24.94 17.45 -1.54
N VAL A 452 24.47 16.30 -1.04
CA VAL A 452 23.91 16.14 0.32
C VAL A 452 24.93 16.41 1.42
N GLU A 453 26.22 16.14 1.17
CA GLU A 453 27.29 16.33 2.16
C GLU A 453 27.64 17.81 2.36
N GLU A 454 27.75 18.57 1.25
CA GLU A 454 27.90 20.02 1.30
C GLU A 454 26.71 20.69 1.98
N PHE A 455 25.49 20.22 1.67
CA PHE A 455 24.27 20.67 2.33
C PHE A 455 24.33 20.45 3.84
N TRP A 456 24.69 19.24 4.29
CA TRP A 456 24.82 18.94 5.72
C TRP A 456 25.88 19.80 6.40
N ASN A 457 27.05 19.95 5.77
CA ASN A 457 28.14 20.78 6.27
C ASN A 457 27.73 22.25 6.38
N ASN A 458 26.96 22.77 5.42
CA ASN A 458 26.49 24.15 5.44
C ASN A 458 25.39 24.36 6.51
N LEU A 459 24.51 23.37 6.72
CA LEU A 459 23.53 23.39 7.81
C LEU A 459 24.20 23.44 9.19
N LEU A 460 25.21 22.58 9.42
CA LEU A 460 25.95 22.54 10.68
C LEU A 460 26.79 23.81 10.94
N LYS A 461 27.23 24.49 9.87
CA LYS A 461 28.00 25.75 9.94
C LYS A 461 27.13 27.01 9.94
N GLU A 462 25.81 26.87 10.09
CA GLU A 462 24.87 28.00 10.16
C GLU A 462 24.94 28.93 8.94
N LYS A 463 25.22 28.39 7.74
CA LYS A 463 25.34 29.21 6.53
C LYS A 463 23.98 29.49 5.89
N ASP A 464 23.71 30.77 5.60
CA ASP A 464 22.58 31.19 4.76
C ASP A 464 22.86 30.83 3.28
N MET A 465 22.04 29.92 2.74
CA MET A 465 22.19 29.41 1.38
C MET A 465 21.44 30.24 0.34
N LEU A 466 20.82 31.36 0.74
CA LEU A 466 20.18 32.32 -0.16
C LEU A 466 21.21 33.29 -0.77
N GLY A 467 21.00 33.68 -2.03
CA GLY A 467 21.90 34.54 -2.81
C GLY A 467 21.13 35.48 -3.74
N ASP A 468 21.86 36.10 -4.68
CA ASP A 468 21.28 37.06 -5.61
C ASP A 468 20.56 36.37 -6.79
N SER A 469 19.38 36.86 -7.16
CA SER A 469 18.58 36.42 -8.31
C SER A 469 19.17 36.78 -9.68
N ASN A 470 20.16 37.70 -9.73
CA ASN A 470 20.76 38.19 -10.98
C ASN A 470 21.30 37.07 -11.90
N HIS A 471 21.60 35.89 -11.35
CA HIS A 471 22.00 34.71 -12.13
C HIS A 471 20.86 34.01 -12.89
N ARG A 472 19.59 34.29 -12.55
CA ARG A 472 18.40 33.77 -13.23
C ARG A 472 17.74 34.82 -14.11
N TRP A 473 17.48 36.00 -13.54
CA TRP A 473 16.94 37.15 -14.25
C TRP A 473 17.58 38.42 -13.73
N ASN A 474 17.82 39.38 -14.62
CA ASN A 474 18.39 40.68 -14.29
C ASN A 474 17.38 41.79 -14.62
N GLU A 475 16.17 41.66 -14.08
CA GLU A 475 15.11 42.66 -14.21
C GLU A 475 15.01 43.50 -12.96
N ASN A 476 14.97 44.82 -13.12
CA ASN A 476 14.76 45.76 -12.02
C ASN A 476 13.26 45.99 -11.82
N CYS A 477 12.56 44.99 -11.31
CA CYS A 477 11.18 45.16 -10.84
C CYS A 477 11.21 45.65 -9.38
N PRO A 478 10.65 46.84 -9.05
CA PRO A 478 10.66 47.37 -7.68
C PRO A 478 10.01 46.44 -6.65
N ASP A 479 9.04 45.65 -7.09
CA ASP A 479 8.22 44.77 -6.26
C ASP A 479 8.90 43.40 -5.98
N ILE A 480 9.98 43.06 -6.70
CA ILE A 480 10.65 41.76 -6.57
C ILE A 480 12.02 41.95 -5.91
N LEU A 481 12.19 41.37 -4.72
CA LEU A 481 13.50 41.30 -4.08
C LEU A 481 14.46 40.43 -4.87
N LYS A 482 15.71 40.88 -4.95
CA LYS A 482 16.78 40.18 -5.64
C LYS A 482 17.38 39.02 -4.84
N LYS A 483 16.69 38.48 -3.84
CA LYS A 483 17.20 37.38 -3.00
C LYS A 483 16.40 36.10 -3.22
N VAL A 484 17.08 35.03 -3.61
CA VAL A 484 16.52 33.70 -3.90
C VAL A 484 17.53 32.60 -3.54
N GLY A 485 17.08 31.36 -3.36
CA GLY A 485 17.99 30.21 -3.30
C GLY A 485 18.15 29.56 -4.67
N THR A 486 19.37 29.46 -5.20
CA THR A 486 19.62 28.88 -6.53
C THR A 486 20.55 27.68 -6.47
N ILE A 487 20.18 26.60 -7.15
CA ILE A 487 21.08 25.45 -7.35
C ILE A 487 22.20 25.81 -8.36
N PRO A 488 23.42 25.29 -8.17
CA PRO A 488 24.49 25.47 -9.14
C PRO A 488 24.19 24.71 -10.44
N ASP A 489 24.82 25.13 -11.55
CA ASP A 489 25.01 24.31 -12.76
C ASP A 489 23.73 23.79 -13.46
N VAL A 490 22.62 24.53 -13.43
CA VAL A 490 21.34 24.17 -14.09
C VAL A 490 21.48 23.89 -15.61
N SER A 491 22.46 24.50 -16.28
CA SER A 491 22.74 24.26 -17.69
C SER A 491 23.47 22.95 -17.96
N LYS A 492 24.03 22.28 -16.95
CA LYS A 492 24.85 21.08 -17.12
C LYS A 492 24.01 19.80 -17.18
N PHE A 493 24.46 18.85 -17.99
CA PHE A 493 23.87 17.51 -18.16
C PHE A 493 24.79 16.60 -18.98
N ASP A 494 24.84 15.30 -18.69
CA ASP A 494 25.59 14.31 -19.48
C ASP A 494 24.68 13.42 -20.36
N PRO A 495 24.20 13.91 -21.53
CA PRO A 495 23.29 13.13 -22.36
C PRO A 495 23.92 11.85 -22.94
N GLY A 496 25.25 11.79 -23.05
CA GLY A 496 25.94 10.63 -23.58
C GLY A 496 25.80 9.42 -22.68
N PHE A 497 25.77 9.60 -21.36
CA PHE A 497 25.49 8.52 -20.41
C PHE A 497 24.06 8.01 -20.54
N PHE A 498 23.10 8.93 -20.72
CA PHE A 498 21.68 8.60 -20.87
C PHE A 498 21.28 8.13 -22.28
N GLY A 499 22.25 7.96 -23.20
CA GLY A 499 21.99 7.51 -24.57
C GLY A 499 21.15 8.49 -25.38
N MET A 500 21.29 9.78 -25.09
CA MET A 500 20.42 10.83 -25.61
C MET A 500 21.09 11.64 -26.71
N HIS A 501 20.38 11.88 -27.81
CA HIS A 501 20.86 12.71 -28.91
C HIS A 501 20.92 14.19 -28.50
N SER A 502 21.92 14.95 -28.97
CA SER A 502 22.12 16.36 -28.62
C SER A 502 20.89 17.24 -28.87
N ARG A 503 20.20 17.03 -30.00
CA ARG A 503 18.94 17.73 -30.33
C ARG A 503 17.82 17.48 -29.31
N GLN A 504 17.77 16.30 -28.71
CA GLN A 504 16.78 15.96 -27.69
C GLN A 504 17.15 16.62 -26.36
N ALA A 505 18.43 16.62 -25.99
CA ALA A 505 18.93 17.28 -24.77
C ALA A 505 18.76 18.82 -24.81
N HIS A 506 18.91 19.46 -25.97
CA HIS A 506 18.63 20.89 -26.14
C HIS A 506 17.14 21.25 -25.98
N ASN A 507 16.25 20.32 -26.29
CA ASN A 507 14.80 20.52 -26.23
C ASN A 507 14.21 19.82 -25.01
N MET A 508 14.89 19.94 -23.86
CA MET A 508 14.50 19.30 -22.61
C MET A 508 14.55 20.28 -21.44
N ASP A 509 13.51 20.23 -20.62
CA ASP A 509 13.41 20.93 -19.35
C ASP A 509 14.68 20.64 -18.50
N PRO A 510 15.39 21.69 -18.03
CA PRO A 510 16.50 21.54 -17.09
C PRO A 510 16.19 20.67 -15.88
N LEU A 511 14.94 20.71 -15.38
CA LEU A 511 14.52 19.89 -14.25
C LEU A 511 14.59 18.40 -14.57
N ILE A 512 14.14 17.98 -15.76
CA ILE A 512 14.22 16.58 -16.19
C ILE A 512 15.66 16.11 -16.29
N ARG A 513 16.56 16.96 -16.81
CA ARG A 513 18.00 16.68 -16.89
C ARG A 513 18.61 16.43 -15.50
N GLN A 514 18.33 17.32 -14.56
CA GLN A 514 18.82 17.20 -13.19
C GLN A 514 18.20 15.98 -12.47
N LEU A 515 16.90 15.70 -12.67
CA LEU A 515 16.22 14.53 -12.10
C LEU A 515 16.87 13.21 -12.54
N LEU A 516 17.26 13.09 -13.82
CA LEU A 516 17.94 11.90 -14.35
C LEU A 516 19.26 11.61 -13.62
N GLU A 517 20.08 12.63 -13.37
CA GLU A 517 21.36 12.50 -12.67
C GLU A 517 21.17 12.14 -11.19
N VAL A 518 20.35 12.90 -10.46
CA VAL A 518 20.14 12.66 -9.02
C VAL A 518 19.47 11.31 -8.73
N ALA A 519 18.65 10.79 -9.66
CA ALA A 519 18.06 9.47 -9.51
C ALA A 519 19.11 8.35 -9.64
N VAL A 520 20.06 8.47 -10.57
CA VAL A 520 21.16 7.51 -10.68
C VAL A 520 22.05 7.56 -9.45
N GLU A 521 22.36 8.76 -8.97
CA GLU A 521 23.13 8.97 -7.75
C GLU A 521 22.44 8.35 -6.53
N ALA A 522 21.12 8.52 -6.38
CA ALA A 522 20.36 7.94 -5.26
C ALA A 522 20.34 6.40 -5.29
N VAL A 523 20.22 5.79 -6.48
CA VAL A 523 20.29 4.32 -6.63
C VAL A 523 21.67 3.78 -6.27
N VAL A 524 22.72 4.46 -6.75
CA VAL A 524 24.11 4.12 -6.46
C VAL A 524 24.44 4.29 -4.97
N ASP A 525 23.90 5.33 -4.33
CA ASP A 525 24.04 5.59 -2.89
C ASP A 525 23.44 4.46 -2.03
N GLY A 526 22.35 3.85 -2.49
CA GLY A 526 21.76 2.64 -1.90
C GLY A 526 22.60 1.36 -2.09
N GLY A 527 23.78 1.45 -2.73
CA GLY A 527 24.64 0.31 -3.03
C GLY A 527 24.11 -0.59 -4.14
N VAL A 528 23.26 -0.07 -5.02
CA VAL A 528 22.63 -0.82 -6.11
C VAL A 528 23.15 -0.31 -7.46
N HIS A 529 23.54 -1.22 -8.35
CA HIS A 529 23.89 -0.83 -9.70
C HIS A 529 22.60 -0.55 -10.51
N PRO A 530 22.47 0.56 -11.25
CA PRO A 530 21.25 0.93 -11.99
C PRO A 530 20.64 -0.18 -12.86
N TYR A 531 21.49 -0.98 -13.52
CA TYR A 531 21.05 -2.12 -14.34
C TYR A 531 20.28 -3.20 -13.56
N GLU A 532 20.43 -3.29 -12.24
CA GLU A 532 19.68 -4.23 -11.40
C GLU A 532 18.18 -3.87 -11.31
N LEU A 533 17.80 -2.63 -11.65
CA LEU A 533 16.40 -2.21 -11.67
C LEU A 533 15.69 -2.61 -12.99
N LYS A 534 16.44 -2.93 -14.04
CA LYS A 534 15.88 -3.24 -15.37
C LYS A 534 14.85 -4.37 -15.29
N GLY A 535 13.64 -4.12 -15.78
CA GLY A 535 12.54 -5.08 -15.83
C GLY A 535 11.84 -5.32 -14.49
N THR A 536 12.32 -4.74 -13.39
CA THR A 536 11.70 -4.90 -12.07
C THR A 536 10.40 -4.08 -11.95
N LYS A 537 9.55 -4.46 -10.99
CA LYS A 537 8.38 -3.68 -10.57
C LYS A 537 8.79 -2.49 -9.69
N THR A 538 9.82 -1.74 -10.08
CA THR A 538 10.20 -0.50 -9.41
C THR A 538 9.31 0.63 -9.94
N GLY A 539 8.74 1.44 -9.05
CA GLY A 539 7.93 2.60 -9.44
C GLY A 539 8.71 3.92 -9.43
N VAL A 540 8.21 4.93 -10.13
CA VAL A 540 8.69 6.32 -10.14
C VAL A 540 7.55 7.26 -9.78
N PHE A 541 7.79 8.08 -8.77
CA PHE A 541 6.83 9.01 -8.21
C PHE A 541 7.51 10.38 -8.15
N VAL A 542 7.10 11.32 -8.99
CA VAL A 542 7.73 12.64 -9.03
C VAL A 542 6.76 13.70 -8.52
N GLY A 543 7.17 14.46 -7.50
CA GLY A 543 6.43 15.63 -7.04
C GLY A 543 6.94 16.88 -7.73
N CYS A 544 6.13 17.50 -8.59
CA CYS A 544 6.52 18.73 -9.29
C CYS A 544 5.32 19.66 -9.39
N SER A 545 5.60 20.96 -9.28
CA SER A 545 4.64 22.03 -9.56
C SER A 545 4.86 22.60 -10.96
N TRP A 546 4.16 23.69 -11.27
CA TRP A 546 4.30 24.46 -12.51
C TRP A 546 5.75 24.54 -13.03
N SER A 547 6.03 23.95 -14.20
CA SER A 547 7.33 24.10 -14.87
C SER A 547 7.34 25.35 -15.74
N GLU A 548 8.18 26.31 -15.37
CA GLU A 548 8.33 27.57 -16.10
C GLU A 548 8.88 27.36 -17.52
N SER A 549 9.50 26.21 -17.79
CA SER A 549 9.99 25.87 -19.13
C SER A 549 8.89 25.44 -20.12
N GLU A 550 7.66 25.18 -19.65
CA GLU A 550 6.50 24.89 -20.50
C GLU A 550 6.11 26.08 -21.39
N GLU A 551 6.43 27.31 -20.98
CA GLU A 551 6.20 28.49 -21.82
C GLU A 551 6.97 28.40 -23.15
N ILE A 552 8.21 27.89 -23.10
CA ILE A 552 9.05 27.69 -24.30
C ILE A 552 8.39 26.74 -25.29
N PHE A 553 7.69 25.71 -24.78
CA PHE A 553 6.97 24.76 -25.61
C PHE A 553 5.93 25.47 -26.48
N MET A 554 5.28 26.51 -25.96
CA MET A 554 4.21 27.26 -26.63
C MET A 554 4.69 28.43 -27.50
N ASP A 555 5.90 28.96 -27.28
CA ASP A 555 6.39 30.21 -27.87
C ASP A 555 6.73 30.14 -29.39
N LYS A 556 7.00 28.95 -29.96
CA LYS A 556 7.36 28.80 -31.39
C LYS A 556 6.47 27.79 -32.12
N PHE A 557 5.58 28.28 -32.99
CA PHE A 557 4.68 27.44 -33.82
C PHE A 557 5.27 27.04 -35.18
N VAL A 558 6.26 27.79 -35.69
CA VAL A 558 6.69 27.73 -37.11
C VAL A 558 7.78 26.67 -37.37
N GLU A 559 8.48 26.19 -36.35
CA GLU A 559 9.53 25.16 -36.49
C GLU A 559 9.00 23.76 -36.10
N CYS A 560 9.25 22.75 -36.94
CA CYS A 560 8.94 21.36 -36.62
C CYS A 560 9.90 20.84 -35.53
N GLN A 561 9.43 20.81 -34.29
CA GLN A 561 10.26 20.59 -33.10
C GLN A 561 10.11 19.16 -32.57
N GLN A 562 10.70 18.19 -33.27
CA GLN A 562 10.49 16.72 -33.11
C GLN A 562 10.74 16.11 -31.71
N PHE A 563 11.18 16.88 -30.70
CA PHE A 563 11.46 16.35 -29.35
C PHE A 563 10.85 17.15 -28.19
N ARG A 564 10.28 18.32 -28.45
CA ARG A 564 9.78 19.22 -27.40
C ARG A 564 8.69 18.58 -26.53
N LEU A 565 7.75 17.86 -27.14
CA LEU A 565 6.69 17.18 -26.39
C LEU A 565 7.29 16.20 -25.36
N THR A 566 8.27 15.39 -25.77
CA THR A 566 8.95 14.45 -24.88
C THR A 566 9.93 15.11 -23.90
N GLY A 567 10.22 16.40 -24.07
CA GLY A 567 11.22 17.12 -23.28
C GLY A 567 10.64 18.13 -22.30
N TYR A 568 9.38 18.55 -22.47
CA TYR A 568 8.74 19.58 -21.62
C TYR A 568 7.42 19.15 -20.98
N LEU A 569 6.73 18.12 -21.50
CA LEU A 569 5.47 17.67 -20.91
C LEU A 569 5.71 17.14 -19.48
N ARG A 570 4.92 17.58 -18.49
CA ARG A 570 5.13 17.25 -17.06
C ARG A 570 5.32 15.77 -16.80
N CYS A 571 4.52 14.89 -17.41
CA CYS A 571 4.64 13.45 -17.18
C CYS A 571 6.03 12.89 -17.52
N MET A 572 6.77 13.55 -18.43
CA MET A 572 8.13 13.18 -18.81
C MET A 572 9.13 13.28 -17.66
N MET A 573 8.82 14.05 -16.60
CA MET A 573 9.63 14.09 -15.37
C MET A 573 9.72 12.70 -14.71
N ALA A 574 8.62 11.94 -14.71
CA ALA A 574 8.60 10.56 -14.24
C ALA A 574 8.95 9.56 -15.36
N ASP A 575 8.39 9.74 -16.55
CA ASP A 575 8.49 8.74 -17.61
C ASP A 575 9.90 8.59 -18.18
N ARG A 576 10.71 9.66 -18.17
CA ARG A 576 12.12 9.55 -18.58
C ARG A 576 12.97 8.78 -17.60
N LEU A 577 12.71 8.91 -16.30
CA LEU A 577 13.35 8.08 -15.29
C LEU A 577 12.96 6.61 -15.53
N SER A 578 11.66 6.35 -15.67
CA SER A 578 11.14 5.00 -15.95
C SER A 578 11.75 4.38 -17.21
N TYR A 579 11.86 5.18 -18.27
CA TYR A 579 12.46 4.78 -19.54
C TYR A 579 13.94 4.44 -19.41
N PHE A 580 14.74 5.32 -18.77
CA PHE A 580 16.17 5.12 -18.62
C PHE A 580 16.50 3.88 -17.79
N PHE A 581 15.87 3.72 -16.62
CA PHE A 581 16.06 2.55 -15.76
C PHE A 581 15.38 1.29 -16.30
N GLN A 582 14.58 1.38 -17.37
CA GLN A 582 13.84 0.26 -17.99
C GLN A 582 12.94 -0.48 -16.99
N ILE A 583 12.32 0.26 -16.07
CA ILE A 583 11.47 -0.27 -15.00
C ILE A 583 10.01 -0.40 -15.45
N LYS A 584 9.27 -1.26 -14.76
CA LYS A 584 7.91 -1.68 -15.15
C LYS A 584 6.84 -1.42 -14.08
N GLY A 585 7.19 -0.71 -13.01
CA GLY A 585 6.23 -0.28 -11.99
C GLY A 585 5.45 0.99 -12.38
N PRO A 586 4.64 1.55 -11.47
CA PRO A 586 3.91 2.80 -11.68
C PRO A 586 4.85 3.97 -12.00
N SER A 587 4.45 4.87 -12.90
CA SER A 587 5.19 6.08 -13.28
C SER A 587 4.20 7.24 -13.36
N TYR A 588 4.29 8.23 -12.48
CA TYR A 588 3.45 9.42 -12.60
C TYR A 588 4.01 10.63 -11.83
N VAL A 589 3.40 11.79 -12.08
CA VAL A 589 3.73 13.08 -11.47
C VAL A 589 2.57 13.58 -10.61
N ALA A 590 2.88 14.02 -9.39
CA ALA A 590 1.95 14.66 -8.47
C ALA A 590 2.20 16.17 -8.41
N ASP A 591 1.14 16.97 -8.58
CA ASP A 591 1.17 18.43 -8.38
C ASP A 591 0.12 18.82 -7.33
N THR A 592 0.62 19.11 -6.13
CA THR A 592 -0.16 19.65 -5.01
C THR A 592 0.58 20.85 -4.40
N ALA A 593 1.16 21.69 -5.26
CA ALA A 593 2.00 22.83 -4.87
C ALA A 593 3.16 22.41 -3.94
N CYS A 594 3.34 23.06 -2.78
CA CYS A 594 4.44 22.78 -1.87
C CYS A 594 4.45 21.33 -1.33
N ASN A 595 3.27 20.68 -1.26
CA ASN A 595 3.10 19.33 -0.72
C ASN A 595 3.33 18.22 -1.77
N SER A 596 3.80 18.56 -2.98
CA SER A 596 3.90 17.63 -4.12
C SER A 596 4.81 16.43 -3.85
N PHE A 597 6.01 16.65 -3.29
CA PHE A 597 6.90 15.53 -2.94
C PHE A 597 6.31 14.62 -1.87
N MET A 598 5.59 15.17 -0.88
CA MET A 598 4.95 14.36 0.16
C MET A 598 3.83 13.49 -0.43
N ASN A 599 3.06 14.02 -1.38
CA ASN A 599 2.04 13.25 -2.11
C ASN A 599 2.68 12.10 -2.91
N ALA A 600 3.73 12.39 -3.66
CA ALA A 600 4.49 11.39 -4.40
C ALA A 600 5.08 10.32 -3.47
N LEU A 601 5.65 10.72 -2.33
CA LEU A 601 6.23 9.85 -1.32
C LEU A 601 5.20 8.91 -0.71
N ASP A 602 4.09 9.45 -0.26
CA ASP A 602 3.01 8.70 0.37
C ASP A 602 2.43 7.66 -0.60
N HIS A 603 2.22 8.02 -1.87
CA HIS A 603 1.80 7.07 -2.90
C HIS A 603 2.87 5.99 -3.18
N ALA A 604 4.16 6.33 -3.13
CA ALA A 604 5.25 5.38 -3.30
C ALA A 604 5.34 4.41 -2.10
N PHE A 605 5.32 4.94 -0.89
CA PHE A 605 5.20 4.19 0.36
C PHE A 605 4.01 3.23 0.29
N ARG A 606 2.86 3.75 -0.19
CA ARG A 606 1.67 2.95 -0.38
C ARG A 606 1.89 1.84 -1.42
N ALA A 607 2.38 2.19 -2.61
CA ALA A 607 2.62 1.21 -3.66
C ALA A 607 3.55 0.06 -3.21
N ILE A 608 4.55 0.34 -2.35
CA ILE A 608 5.42 -0.70 -1.78
C ILE A 608 4.69 -1.61 -0.80
N ARG A 609 4.00 -1.10 0.23
CA ARG A 609 3.38 -2.00 1.24
C ARG A 609 2.22 -2.83 0.66
N ASN A 610 1.53 -2.31 -0.35
CA ASN A 610 0.51 -3.07 -1.09
C ASN A 610 1.07 -4.05 -2.12
N GLY A 611 2.39 -4.11 -2.31
CA GLY A 611 3.02 -5.00 -3.28
C GLY A 611 2.73 -4.63 -4.75
N ARG A 612 2.32 -3.38 -5.02
CA ARG A 612 2.23 -2.86 -6.39
C ARG A 612 3.62 -2.62 -6.99
N CYS A 613 4.60 -2.26 -6.15
CA CYS A 613 6.01 -2.20 -6.48
C CYS A 613 6.88 -2.76 -5.35
N ASP A 614 8.09 -3.22 -5.66
CA ASP A 614 9.03 -3.73 -4.66
C ASP A 614 10.00 -2.65 -4.16
N LYS A 615 10.21 -1.64 -5.00
CA LYS A 615 11.15 -0.52 -4.81
C LYS A 615 10.53 0.72 -5.47
N ALA A 616 10.94 1.90 -5.06
CA ALA A 616 10.47 3.13 -5.69
C ALA A 616 11.55 4.22 -5.71
N LEU A 617 11.55 5.01 -6.79
CA LEU A 617 12.22 6.29 -6.86
C LEU A 617 11.19 7.37 -6.56
N VAL A 618 11.47 8.19 -5.55
CA VAL A 618 10.66 9.37 -5.24
C VAL A 618 11.51 10.59 -5.45
N ALA A 619 11.14 11.42 -6.41
CA ALA A 619 11.93 12.58 -6.80
C ALA A 619 11.09 13.85 -6.81
N SER A 620 11.74 15.00 -6.75
CA SER A 620 11.11 16.31 -6.96
C SER A 620 12.16 17.32 -7.35
N GLY A 621 11.72 18.37 -8.02
CA GLY A 621 12.51 19.58 -8.07
C GLY A 621 11.70 20.81 -8.38
N ASN A 622 12.35 21.95 -8.17
CA ASN A 622 11.87 23.28 -8.44
C ASN A 622 13.03 24.13 -8.97
N ILE A 623 12.83 24.79 -10.10
CA ILE A 623 13.85 25.65 -10.75
C ILE A 623 13.18 26.98 -11.12
N LEU A 624 13.86 28.09 -10.83
CA LEU A 624 13.37 29.44 -11.05
C LEU A 624 14.01 30.01 -12.32
N LEU A 625 13.25 30.08 -13.41
CA LEU A 625 13.69 30.53 -14.75
C LEU A 625 13.07 31.88 -15.17
N HIS A 626 11.89 32.22 -14.64
CA HIS A 626 11.08 33.37 -15.03
C HIS A 626 10.67 34.20 -13.79
N PRO A 627 10.75 35.54 -13.83
CA PRO A 627 10.42 36.39 -12.69
C PRO A 627 8.90 36.52 -12.41
N GLY A 628 8.06 36.29 -13.42
CA GLY A 628 6.60 36.38 -13.35
C GLY A 628 5.95 35.58 -12.22
N PRO A 629 6.24 34.27 -12.04
CA PRO A 629 5.76 33.53 -10.86
C PRO A 629 6.19 34.16 -9.53
N THR A 630 7.41 34.70 -9.44
CA THR A 630 7.86 35.43 -8.23
C THR A 630 7.01 36.68 -7.99
N LEU A 631 6.68 37.44 -9.04
CA LEU A 631 5.77 38.59 -8.93
C LEU A 631 4.37 38.17 -8.45
N GLN A 632 3.84 37.05 -8.95
CA GLN A 632 2.54 36.54 -8.50
C GLN A 632 2.57 36.17 -7.01
N TYR A 633 3.62 35.46 -6.56
CA TYR A 633 3.77 35.17 -5.13
C TYR A 633 3.97 36.41 -4.26
N TYR A 634 4.63 37.44 -4.79
CA TYR A 634 4.73 38.74 -4.11
C TYR A 634 3.35 39.40 -3.97
N GLN A 635 2.56 39.44 -5.05
CA GLN A 635 1.20 39.98 -5.04
C GLN A 635 0.25 39.19 -4.12
N LEU A 636 0.47 37.88 -3.96
CA LEU A 636 -0.23 37.06 -2.97
C LEU A 636 0.14 37.40 -1.52
N GLY A 637 1.19 38.19 -1.28
CA GLY A 637 1.62 38.63 0.05
C GLY A 637 2.29 37.53 0.87
N VAL A 638 2.82 36.48 0.23
CA VAL A 638 3.46 35.34 0.91
C VAL A 638 4.98 35.38 0.89
N LEU A 639 5.57 36.28 0.09
CA LEU A 639 7.02 36.47 0.04
C LEU A 639 7.50 37.46 1.10
N SER A 640 8.70 37.23 1.64
CA SER A 640 9.31 38.16 2.59
C SER A 640 9.75 39.45 1.89
N ASP A 641 9.59 40.59 2.58
CA ASP A 641 10.05 41.91 2.17
C ASP A 641 11.53 42.20 2.55
N ASP A 642 12.12 41.36 3.41
CA ASP A 642 13.51 41.51 3.90
C ASP A 642 14.49 40.50 3.30
N GLY A 643 14.01 39.60 2.43
CA GLY A 643 14.83 38.57 1.80
C GLY A 643 15.32 37.49 2.78
N SER A 644 14.62 37.23 3.88
CA SER A 644 14.91 36.14 4.81
C SER A 644 13.64 35.39 5.21
N SER A 645 13.79 34.08 5.47
CA SER A 645 12.71 33.24 5.99
C SER A 645 12.84 33.16 7.51
N ASN A 646 12.32 34.16 8.22
CA ASN A 646 12.39 34.27 9.69
C ASN A 646 11.41 33.33 10.40
N VAL A 647 11.64 32.02 10.29
CA VAL A 647 10.72 30.98 10.79
C VAL A 647 10.51 31.10 12.32
N PHE A 648 9.25 31.07 12.76
CA PHE A 648 8.78 31.23 14.15
C PHE A 648 9.06 32.60 14.81
N ASP A 649 9.82 33.50 14.18
CA ASP A 649 10.23 34.77 14.77
C ASP A 649 9.10 35.82 14.73
N GLU A 650 9.14 36.80 15.63
CA GLU A 650 8.22 37.94 15.60
C GLU A 650 8.30 38.75 14.29
N ASN A 651 9.44 38.69 13.60
CA ASN A 651 9.67 39.32 12.29
C ASN A 651 9.35 38.41 11.08
N ALA A 652 8.63 37.30 11.28
CA ALA A 652 8.13 36.46 10.20
C ALA A 652 7.17 37.25 9.27
N ARG A 653 7.59 37.51 8.03
CA ARG A 653 6.83 38.31 7.04
C ARG A 653 6.50 37.57 5.73
N GLY A 654 7.06 36.39 5.52
CA GLY A 654 6.92 35.57 4.33
C GLY A 654 8.17 34.71 4.13
N TYR A 655 8.20 33.92 3.05
CA TYR A 655 9.37 33.13 2.70
C TYR A 655 10.14 33.73 1.51
N VAL A 656 11.36 33.23 1.31
CA VAL A 656 12.14 33.46 0.08
C VAL A 656 12.03 32.25 -0.84
N ARG A 657 11.69 32.44 -2.12
CA ARG A 657 11.62 31.35 -3.11
C ARG A 657 13.00 30.73 -3.33
N SER A 658 13.00 29.44 -3.62
CA SER A 658 14.24 28.68 -3.74
C SER A 658 14.13 27.49 -4.69
N GLU A 659 15.29 27.01 -5.12
CA GLU A 659 15.47 25.86 -5.99
C GLU A 659 16.02 24.67 -5.22
N ALA A 660 15.58 23.47 -5.58
CA ALA A 660 16.21 22.21 -5.20
C ALA A 660 15.78 21.13 -6.18
N VAL A 661 16.62 20.12 -6.38
CA VAL A 661 16.27 18.92 -7.14
C VAL A 661 16.85 17.74 -6.40
N GLY A 662 16.08 16.67 -6.22
CA GLY A 662 16.61 15.47 -5.60
C GLY A 662 15.69 14.27 -5.69
N CYS A 663 16.25 13.14 -5.27
CA CYS A 663 15.64 11.83 -5.32
C CYS A 663 16.02 11.04 -4.07
N ILE A 664 15.04 10.30 -3.55
CA ILE A 664 15.26 9.23 -2.58
C ILE A 664 14.90 7.90 -3.21
N PHE A 665 15.64 6.86 -2.82
CA PHE A 665 15.40 5.49 -3.24
C PHE A 665 14.80 4.70 -2.08
N LEU A 666 13.63 4.11 -2.32
CA LEU A 666 12.88 3.33 -1.34
C LEU A 666 12.96 1.85 -1.65
N GLN A 667 13.16 1.05 -0.60
CA GLN A 667 13.17 -0.40 -0.67
C GLN A 667 12.46 -0.99 0.55
N LYS A 668 12.18 -2.29 0.50
CA LYS A 668 11.94 -3.08 1.70
C LYS A 668 13.25 -3.30 2.46
N ALA A 669 13.23 -3.28 3.78
CA ALA A 669 14.42 -3.39 4.63
C ALA A 669 15.26 -4.64 4.31
N LYS A 670 14.62 -5.79 4.08
CA LYS A 670 15.29 -7.06 3.73
C LYS A 670 16.11 -7.01 2.43
N ASP A 671 15.74 -6.15 1.49
CA ASP A 671 16.40 -6.01 0.18
C ASP A 671 17.45 -4.88 0.18
N SER A 672 17.53 -4.11 1.27
CA SER A 672 18.33 -2.89 1.35
C SER A 672 19.75 -3.17 1.82
N LYS A 673 20.74 -2.59 1.13
CA LYS A 673 22.15 -2.66 1.55
C LYS A 673 22.52 -1.54 2.52
N ARG A 674 21.78 -0.44 2.45
CA ARG A 674 21.90 0.73 3.31
C ARG A 674 20.50 1.12 3.76
N ILE A 675 20.39 1.60 4.99
CA ILE A 675 19.15 2.13 5.57
C ILE A 675 19.50 3.44 6.26
N TYR A 676 18.94 4.54 5.78
CA TYR A 676 19.02 5.85 6.41
C TYR A 676 17.95 6.04 7.48
N ALA A 677 16.71 5.69 7.14
CA ALA A 677 15.56 5.79 8.02
C ALA A 677 14.44 4.88 7.52
N GLN A 678 13.63 4.39 8.46
CA GLN A 678 12.36 3.75 8.17
C GLN A 678 11.29 4.83 7.99
N ILE A 679 10.47 4.69 6.94
CA ILE A 679 9.21 5.41 6.83
C ILE A 679 8.19 4.62 7.66
N LEU A 680 7.86 5.13 8.84
CA LEU A 680 6.93 4.46 9.74
C LEU A 680 5.50 4.64 9.24
N HIS A 681 5.13 5.88 8.94
CA HIS A 681 3.81 6.22 8.41
C HIS A 681 3.83 7.54 7.64
N SER A 682 2.93 7.67 6.68
CA SER A 682 2.69 8.92 5.96
C SER A 682 1.20 9.03 5.64
N LYS A 683 0.66 10.25 5.76
CA LYS A 683 -0.74 10.54 5.46
C LYS A 683 -0.89 11.93 4.86
N ILE A 684 -1.87 12.04 3.98
CA ILE A 684 -2.24 13.27 3.29
C ILE A 684 -3.70 13.59 3.67
N SER A 685 -4.01 14.87 3.85
CA SER A 685 -5.37 15.36 4.02
C SER A 685 -5.60 16.65 3.22
N CYS A 686 -6.80 17.21 3.30
CA CYS A 686 -7.14 18.48 2.69
C CYS A 686 -7.93 19.35 3.68
N ASP A 687 -7.64 20.66 3.68
CA ASP A 687 -8.35 21.69 4.45
C ASP A 687 -9.82 21.84 4.03
N GLY A 688 -10.19 21.39 2.82
CA GLY A 688 -11.56 21.55 2.32
C GLY A 688 -11.99 23.01 2.20
N PHE A 689 -13.21 23.32 2.64
CA PHE A 689 -13.72 24.70 2.63
C PHE A 689 -13.27 25.45 3.90
N THR A 690 -12.58 26.57 3.71
CA THR A 690 -12.19 27.47 4.81
C THR A 690 -12.91 28.83 4.68
N PRO A 691 -13.61 29.31 5.73
CA PRO A 691 -14.29 30.62 5.70
C PRO A 691 -13.36 31.81 5.48
N SER A 692 -12.06 31.63 5.75
CA SER A 692 -11.03 32.66 5.61
C SER A 692 -10.37 32.68 4.23
N GLY A 693 -10.85 31.85 3.29
CA GLY A 693 -10.39 31.78 1.91
C GLY A 693 -9.33 30.71 1.66
N LEU A 694 -9.17 30.32 0.39
CA LEU A 694 -8.37 29.18 -0.06
C LEU A 694 -6.92 29.14 0.47
N LEU A 695 -6.29 30.30 0.63
CA LEU A 695 -4.88 30.41 1.05
C LEU A 695 -4.69 30.36 2.57
N SER A 696 -5.78 30.35 3.34
CA SER A 696 -5.74 30.33 4.80
C SER A 696 -5.74 28.89 5.31
N PRO A 697 -4.68 28.45 6.02
CA PRO A 697 -4.59 27.06 6.47
C PRO A 697 -5.63 26.76 7.56
N SER A 698 -6.17 25.53 7.55
CA SER A 698 -7.12 25.04 8.56
C SER A 698 -6.39 24.40 9.74
N SER A 699 -6.42 25.05 10.91
CA SER A 699 -5.84 24.49 12.13
C SER A 699 -6.53 23.20 12.58
N GLU A 700 -7.84 23.09 12.33
CA GLU A 700 -8.62 21.91 12.70
C GLU A 700 -8.23 20.69 11.88
N ASP A 701 -8.09 20.85 10.56
CA ASP A 701 -7.71 19.76 9.66
C ASP A 701 -6.25 19.34 9.81
N GLN A 702 -5.35 20.29 10.06
CA GLN A 702 -3.97 19.99 10.42
C GLN A 702 -3.90 19.22 11.75
N ALA A 703 -4.67 19.63 12.77
CA ALA A 703 -4.72 18.92 14.04
C ALA A 703 -5.31 17.51 13.90
N ARG A 704 -6.36 17.36 13.08
CA ARG A 704 -6.96 16.07 12.74
C ARG A 704 -5.95 15.15 12.06
N LEU A 705 -5.24 15.65 11.04
CA LEU A 705 -4.20 14.90 10.34
C LEU A 705 -3.12 14.38 11.31
N LEU A 706 -2.61 15.23 12.20
CA LEU A 706 -1.61 14.80 13.18
C LEU A 706 -2.20 13.71 14.10
N ARG A 707 -3.37 13.94 14.72
CA ARG A 707 -4.00 12.94 15.61
C ARG A 707 -4.19 11.60 14.91
N GLU A 708 -4.71 11.61 13.69
CA GLU A 708 -4.90 10.40 12.89
C GLU A 708 -3.57 9.67 12.66
N VAL A 709 -2.52 10.37 12.23
CA VAL A 709 -1.22 9.74 11.97
C VAL A 709 -0.61 9.12 13.22
N TYR A 710 -0.63 9.83 14.36
CA TYR A 710 -0.06 9.32 15.61
C TYR A 710 -0.88 8.15 16.19
N ASN A 711 -2.21 8.21 16.08
CA ASN A 711 -3.09 7.11 16.48
C ASN A 711 -2.87 5.87 15.59
N GLU A 712 -2.77 6.08 14.28
CA GLU A 712 -2.60 5.02 13.27
C GLU A 712 -1.24 4.31 13.38
N CYS A 713 -0.16 5.04 13.68
CA CYS A 713 1.17 4.45 13.81
C CYS A 713 1.52 4.02 15.24
N GLY A 714 0.65 4.28 16.22
CA GLY A 714 0.84 3.89 17.61
C GLY A 714 2.01 4.60 18.31
N ILE A 715 2.47 5.74 17.79
CA ILE A 715 3.55 6.53 18.38
C ILE A 715 2.95 7.54 19.35
N THR A 716 3.41 7.51 20.60
CA THR A 716 3.00 8.51 21.59
C THR A 716 3.78 9.82 21.39
N PRO A 717 3.18 10.97 21.72
CA PRO A 717 3.85 12.26 21.57
C PRO A 717 5.24 12.31 22.20
N ASP A 718 5.47 11.68 23.37
CA ASP A 718 6.77 11.67 24.06
C ASP A 718 7.90 10.94 23.31
N GLN A 719 7.58 10.02 22.41
CA GLN A 719 8.59 9.30 21.62
C GLN A 719 9.22 10.15 20.52
N LEU A 720 8.63 11.31 20.17
CA LEU A 720 9.22 12.21 19.19
C LEU A 720 10.48 12.89 19.73
N SER A 721 11.58 12.73 19.01
CA SER A 721 12.86 13.35 19.34
C SER A 721 12.97 14.74 18.70
N PHE A 722 12.40 14.92 17.51
CA PHE A 722 12.43 16.17 16.77
C PHE A 722 11.20 16.31 15.87
N PHE A 723 10.79 17.56 15.62
CA PHE A 723 9.69 17.87 14.71
C PHE A 723 10.12 18.93 13.68
N GLU A 724 10.16 18.53 12.42
CA GLU A 724 10.46 19.41 11.29
C GLU A 724 9.15 19.97 10.73
N ALA A 725 8.87 21.22 11.08
CA ALA A 725 7.63 21.90 10.70
C ALA A 725 7.65 22.35 9.22
N HIS A 726 6.47 22.60 8.65
CA HIS A 726 6.37 23.24 7.35
C HIS A 726 6.88 24.68 7.41
N ALA A 727 6.35 25.47 8.35
CA ALA A 727 6.79 26.78 8.81
C ALA A 727 7.44 27.65 7.72
N SER A 728 6.58 28.32 6.96
CA SER A 728 6.92 29.13 5.79
C SER A 728 7.28 30.58 6.15
N ALA A 729 7.56 30.88 7.42
CA ALA A 729 7.83 32.23 7.92
C ALA A 729 6.70 33.23 7.60
N THR A 730 5.48 32.74 7.38
CA THR A 730 4.31 33.60 7.09
C THR A 730 3.67 34.06 8.38
N LYS A 731 3.05 35.26 8.34
CA LYS A 731 2.44 35.86 9.55
C LYS A 731 1.36 34.98 10.17
N VAL A 732 0.57 34.27 9.36
CA VAL A 732 -0.57 33.46 9.82
C VAL A 732 -0.21 31.98 9.91
N GLY A 733 0.55 31.46 8.93
CA GLY A 733 0.85 30.02 8.83
C GLY A 733 1.66 29.52 10.03
N ASP A 734 2.79 30.15 10.33
CA ASP A 734 3.66 29.71 11.43
C ASP A 734 2.93 29.72 12.78
N LEU A 735 2.12 30.75 13.05
CA LEU A 735 1.35 30.85 14.29
C LEU A 735 0.36 29.67 14.42
N LYS A 736 -0.43 29.43 13.38
CA LYS A 736 -1.43 28.35 13.36
C LYS A 736 -0.77 26.98 13.48
N GLU A 737 0.33 26.74 12.76
CA GLU A 737 1.03 25.47 12.80
C GLU A 737 1.63 25.19 14.19
N VAL A 738 2.29 26.18 14.81
CA VAL A 738 2.85 26.04 16.16
C VAL A 738 1.76 25.78 17.19
N GLN A 739 0.59 26.43 17.07
CA GLN A 739 -0.55 26.18 17.95
C GLN A 739 -1.08 24.75 17.82
N VAL A 740 -1.16 24.23 16.59
CA VAL A 740 -1.58 22.84 16.32
C VAL A 740 -0.57 21.85 16.89
N ILE A 741 0.73 22.07 16.68
CA ILE A 741 1.80 21.24 17.24
C ILE A 741 1.74 21.24 18.77
N ASP A 742 1.57 22.40 19.41
CA ASP A 742 1.46 22.49 20.86
C ASP A 742 0.21 21.77 21.38
N GLN A 743 -0.93 21.92 20.70
CA GLN A 743 -2.20 21.31 21.10
C GLN A 743 -2.16 19.78 20.99
N VAL A 744 -1.65 19.24 19.88
CA VAL A 744 -1.71 17.79 19.62
C VAL A 744 -0.51 17.05 20.23
N LEU A 745 0.65 17.71 20.33
CA LEU A 745 1.89 17.08 20.78
C LEU A 745 2.43 17.73 22.04
N GLY A 746 2.69 19.04 22.01
CA GLY A 746 3.40 19.76 23.08
C GLY A 746 2.78 19.57 24.47
N LYS A 747 1.47 19.78 24.61
CA LYS A 747 0.74 19.67 25.88
C LYS A 747 0.63 18.25 26.44
N LEU A 748 0.82 17.23 25.61
CA LEU A 748 0.74 15.83 26.01
C LEU A 748 2.10 15.27 26.44
N ARG A 749 3.18 16.04 26.30
CA ARG A 749 4.54 15.58 26.56
C ARG A 749 5.04 15.96 27.97
N GLN A 750 5.90 15.10 28.50
CA GLN A 750 6.65 15.35 29.74
C GLN A 750 7.92 16.17 29.49
N LYS A 751 8.55 15.96 28.32
CA LYS A 751 9.75 16.69 27.90
C LYS A 751 9.44 17.66 26.76
N PRO A 752 10.08 18.84 26.71
CA PRO A 752 9.93 19.74 25.57
C PRO A 752 10.19 19.04 24.23
N LEU A 753 9.45 19.43 23.20
CA LEU A 753 9.65 18.95 21.83
C LEU A 753 10.59 19.90 21.10
N LEU A 754 11.69 19.37 20.55
CA LEU A 754 12.56 20.13 19.67
C LEU A 754 11.85 20.36 18.33
N ILE A 755 11.75 21.61 17.89
CA ILE A 755 11.12 21.98 16.62
C ILE A 755 12.09 22.74 15.72
N GLY A 756 11.94 22.62 14.39
CA GLY A 756 12.78 23.32 13.43
C GLY A 756 12.16 23.39 12.03
N SER A 757 12.85 24.09 11.13
CA SER A 757 12.50 24.17 9.70
C SER A 757 13.74 24.53 8.89
N VAL A 758 14.07 23.66 7.94
CA VAL A 758 15.15 23.85 6.95
C VAL A 758 14.94 25.08 6.08
N LYS A 759 13.70 25.59 5.97
CA LYS A 759 13.37 26.75 5.13
C LYS A 759 14.04 28.03 5.62
N SER A 760 14.44 28.08 6.89
CA SER A 760 15.29 29.16 7.41
C SER A 760 16.70 29.17 6.80
N ASN A 761 17.21 28.02 6.37
CA ASN A 761 18.57 27.87 5.82
C ASN A 761 18.59 27.98 4.29
N VAL A 762 17.60 27.39 3.61
CA VAL A 762 17.60 27.28 2.13
C VAL A 762 16.47 28.05 1.44
N GLY A 763 15.60 28.73 2.19
CA GLY A 763 14.35 29.27 1.64
C GLY A 763 13.31 28.18 1.35
N HIS A 764 12.25 28.55 0.66
CA HIS A 764 11.16 27.63 0.32
C HIS A 764 11.33 27.08 -1.10
N THR A 765 11.70 25.80 -1.20
CA THR A 765 11.91 25.10 -2.48
C THR A 765 10.63 24.52 -3.10
N GLU A 766 9.49 25.15 -2.78
CA GLU A 766 8.14 24.81 -3.30
C GLU A 766 7.85 23.30 -3.32
N ALA A 767 7.66 22.68 -4.49
CA ALA A 767 7.38 21.26 -4.64
C ALA A 767 8.45 20.35 -4.01
N ALA A 768 9.70 20.79 -3.97
CA ALA A 768 10.84 20.08 -3.39
C ALA A 768 11.06 20.40 -1.90
N SER A 769 10.18 21.17 -1.26
CA SER A 769 10.34 21.58 0.14
C SER A 769 10.34 20.40 1.12
N CYS A 770 9.49 19.40 0.88
CA CYS A 770 9.46 18.19 1.70
C CYS A 770 10.74 17.37 1.55
N MET A 771 11.31 17.32 0.34
CA MET A 771 12.57 16.63 0.10
C MET A 771 13.70 17.26 0.93
N CYS A 772 13.79 18.60 1.00
CA CYS A 772 14.78 19.27 1.86
C CYS A 772 14.60 18.94 3.34
N SER A 773 13.35 18.93 3.83
CA SER A 773 13.03 18.57 5.22
C SER A 773 13.39 17.12 5.55
N ILE A 774 13.09 16.19 4.64
CA ILE A 774 13.46 14.77 4.78
C ILE A 774 14.98 14.59 4.77
N MET A 775 15.71 15.29 3.90
CA MET A 775 17.17 15.21 3.84
C MET A 775 17.79 15.67 5.16
N LYS A 776 17.34 16.81 5.72
CA LYS A 776 17.77 17.27 7.06
C LYS A 776 17.43 16.24 8.15
N ALA A 777 16.22 15.68 8.14
CA ALA A 777 15.78 14.70 9.14
C ALA A 777 16.58 13.38 9.06
N VAL A 778 16.81 12.85 7.85
CA VAL A 778 17.63 11.67 7.61
C VAL A 778 19.05 11.87 8.12
N LEU A 779 19.67 13.02 7.82
CA LEU A 779 21.01 13.34 8.29
C LEU A 779 21.05 13.54 9.82
N ALA A 780 19.97 14.03 10.42
CA ALA A 780 19.83 14.12 11.87
C ALA A 780 19.70 12.74 12.54
N ILE A 781 19.00 11.78 11.91
CA ILE A 781 18.93 10.38 12.37
C ILE A 781 20.29 9.70 12.27
N GLU A 782 21.00 9.90 11.17
CA GLU A 782 22.33 9.31 10.96
C GLU A 782 23.35 9.82 11.99
N SER A 783 23.39 11.14 12.19
CA SER A 783 24.39 11.80 13.04
C SER A 783 24.00 11.99 14.50
N ASN A 784 22.76 11.65 14.87
CA ASN A 784 22.13 12.00 16.15
C ASN A 784 22.14 13.50 16.46
N VAL A 785 22.30 14.38 15.46
CA VAL A 785 22.40 15.83 15.67
C VAL A 785 21.38 16.56 14.82
N VAL A 786 20.61 17.46 15.42
CA VAL A 786 19.76 18.39 14.68
C VAL A 786 20.54 19.67 14.36
N ALA A 787 20.54 20.04 13.09
CA ALA A 787 21.14 21.28 12.63
C ALA A 787 20.28 22.51 13.01
N PRO A 788 20.92 23.65 13.33
CA PRO A 788 20.24 24.87 13.77
C PRO A 788 19.39 25.53 12.69
N ASN A 789 18.24 26.07 13.12
CA ASN A 789 17.47 27.07 12.40
C ASN A 789 18.21 28.42 12.42
N LEU A 790 18.11 29.16 11.32
CA LEU A 790 18.60 30.53 11.24
C LEU A 790 17.51 31.52 11.63
N HIS A 791 17.94 32.76 11.92
CA HIS A 791 17.10 33.95 12.06
C HIS A 791 16.08 33.98 13.21
N PHE A 792 16.01 32.95 14.05
CA PHE A 792 15.16 32.96 15.23
C PHE A 792 15.82 33.71 16.39
N ARG A 793 15.20 34.81 16.83
CA ARG A 793 15.61 35.59 18.02
C ARG A 793 14.55 35.55 19.10
N LYS A 794 13.30 35.78 18.73
CA LYS A 794 12.18 35.85 19.68
C LYS A 794 10.90 35.34 19.03
N ALA A 795 10.20 34.47 19.73
CA ALA A 795 8.94 33.91 19.28
C ALA A 795 7.89 35.00 19.04
N LYS A 796 7.08 34.81 18.01
CA LYS A 796 5.91 35.67 17.75
C LYS A 796 4.87 35.52 18.86
N LYS A 797 4.30 36.66 19.29
CA LYS A 797 3.24 36.70 20.32
C LYS A 797 2.08 35.77 19.95
N GLY A 798 1.70 34.91 20.89
CA GLY A 798 0.61 33.94 20.72
C GLY A 798 1.06 32.53 20.32
N MET A 799 2.37 32.32 20.10
CA MET A 799 2.98 31.00 20.00
C MET A 799 3.23 30.42 21.41
N VAL A 800 2.14 30.22 22.16
CA VAL A 800 2.16 29.88 23.59
C VAL A 800 3.05 28.66 23.89
N GLY A 801 3.05 27.64 23.03
CA GLY A 801 3.92 26.46 23.20
C GLY A 801 5.43 26.78 23.22
N ILE A 802 5.87 27.79 22.44
CA ILE A 802 7.27 28.26 22.44
C ILE A 802 7.50 29.18 23.63
N GLU A 803 6.58 30.12 23.89
CA GLU A 803 6.67 31.07 25.02
C GLU A 803 6.76 30.36 26.38
N GLU A 804 6.03 29.25 26.54
CA GLU A 804 6.00 28.42 27.76
C GLU A 804 7.04 27.30 27.76
N GLY A 805 7.90 27.22 26.73
CA GLY A 805 9.02 26.27 26.66
C GLY A 805 8.64 24.80 26.42
N ARG A 806 7.39 24.49 26.04
CA ARG A 806 6.98 23.14 25.62
C ARG A 806 7.52 22.78 24.24
N LEU A 807 7.65 23.76 23.37
CA LEU A 807 8.24 23.64 22.04
C LEU A 807 9.52 24.46 22.00
N VAL A 808 10.63 23.86 21.60
CA VAL A 808 11.95 24.50 21.64
C VAL A 808 12.52 24.58 20.23
N PRO A 809 12.50 25.76 19.59
CA PRO A 809 13.19 25.98 18.32
C PRO A 809 14.69 25.68 18.45
N VAL A 810 15.21 24.83 17.57
CA VAL A 810 16.63 24.45 17.58
C VAL A 810 17.47 25.58 16.98
N THR A 811 18.16 26.36 17.81
CA THR A 811 19.00 27.51 17.39
C THR A 811 20.50 27.22 17.39
N LYS A 812 20.91 26.06 17.89
CA LYS A 812 22.30 25.58 17.92
C LYS A 812 22.31 24.09 17.61
N LYS A 813 23.48 23.55 17.23
CA LYS A 813 23.64 22.09 17.09
C LYS A 813 23.17 21.40 18.37
N THR A 814 22.22 20.49 18.24
CA THR A 814 21.58 19.82 19.39
C THR A 814 21.61 18.32 19.21
N LEU A 815 22.09 17.59 20.22
CA LEU A 815 22.16 16.13 20.22
C LEU A 815 20.79 15.53 20.53
N LEU A 816 20.40 14.50 19.80
CA LEU A 816 19.23 13.67 20.07
C LEU A 816 19.63 12.52 21.02
N GLU A 817 18.92 12.40 22.14
CA GLU A 817 19.19 11.39 23.17
C GLU A 817 18.48 10.06 22.87
N GLY A 818 19.17 8.95 23.15
CA GLY A 818 18.59 7.59 23.12
C GLY A 818 18.72 6.87 21.79
N ASP A 819 18.25 5.60 21.77
CA ASP A 819 18.32 4.67 20.63
C ASP A 819 17.05 4.58 19.76
N ASP A 820 15.96 5.21 20.20
CA ASP A 820 14.69 5.25 19.47
C ASP A 820 14.44 6.68 18.96
N ILE A 821 15.12 7.07 17.87
CA ILE A 821 14.91 8.40 17.28
C ILE A 821 13.70 8.36 16.36
N VAL A 822 12.72 9.22 16.64
CA VAL A 822 11.52 9.40 15.83
C VAL A 822 11.39 10.88 15.46
N ILE A 823 11.23 11.16 14.17
CA ILE A 823 11.10 12.52 13.64
C ILE A 823 9.76 12.66 12.91
N GLY A 824 8.95 13.64 13.32
CA GLY A 824 7.75 14.05 12.61
C GLY A 824 8.07 15.17 11.61
N ILE A 825 7.47 15.12 10.42
CA ILE A 825 7.70 16.10 9.35
C ILE A 825 6.37 16.58 8.78
N ASN A 826 6.14 17.89 8.80
CA ASN A 826 5.00 18.53 8.15
C ASN A 826 5.38 19.08 6.78
N ASN A 827 4.45 18.97 5.83
CA ASN A 827 4.49 19.75 4.61
C ASN A 827 3.07 20.13 4.15
N PHE A 828 2.82 21.42 3.92
CA PHE A 828 1.50 21.93 3.58
C PHE A 828 1.56 22.72 2.27
N GLY A 829 0.65 22.44 1.36
CA GLY A 829 0.45 23.16 0.11
C GLY A 829 -0.44 24.36 0.35
N PHE A 830 -0.12 25.51 -0.27
CA PHE A 830 -0.90 26.73 -0.09
C PHE A 830 -2.38 26.62 -0.54
N GLY A 831 -2.72 25.62 -1.36
CA GLY A 831 -4.10 25.30 -1.76
C GLY A 831 -4.84 24.39 -0.77
N GLY A 832 -4.29 24.13 0.42
CA GLY A 832 -4.93 23.34 1.48
C GLY A 832 -4.65 21.84 1.43
N SER A 833 -3.76 21.34 0.57
CA SER A 833 -3.31 19.93 0.62
C SER A 833 -2.23 19.78 1.70
N ASN A 834 -2.51 18.96 2.71
CA ASN A 834 -1.61 18.76 3.84
C ASN A 834 -0.98 17.37 3.83
N GLY A 835 0.24 17.25 4.31
CA GLY A 835 0.91 15.97 4.48
C GLY A 835 1.74 15.91 5.77
N HIS A 836 1.73 14.74 6.39
CA HIS A 836 2.54 14.44 7.56
C HIS A 836 3.26 13.10 7.40
N LEU A 837 4.50 13.04 7.84
CA LEU A 837 5.39 11.89 7.72
C LEU A 837 6.09 11.62 9.05
N ILE A 838 6.16 10.34 9.43
CA ILE A 838 6.94 9.88 10.57
C ILE A 838 8.12 9.06 10.05
N LEU A 839 9.34 9.54 10.34
CA LEU A 839 10.58 8.80 10.14
C LEU A 839 11.05 8.21 11.46
N LYS A 840 11.52 6.97 11.41
CA LYS A 840 12.03 6.25 12.58
C LYS A 840 13.41 5.68 12.29
N ARG A 841 14.30 5.72 13.29
CA ARG A 841 15.56 4.96 13.25
C ARG A 841 15.26 3.47 13.37
N LEU A 842 15.76 2.68 12.43
CA LEU A 842 15.73 1.23 12.54
C LEU A 842 16.94 0.79 13.38
N VAL A 843 16.70 0.23 14.57
CA VAL A 843 17.77 -0.25 15.45
C VAL A 843 18.42 -1.49 14.82
N SER A 844 19.66 -1.35 14.34
CA SER A 844 20.45 -2.48 13.87
C SER A 844 20.92 -3.29 15.08
N LYS A 845 20.76 -4.62 15.06
CA LYS A 845 21.26 -5.55 16.11
C LYS A 845 22.80 -5.60 16.21
N LYS A 846 23.53 -4.82 15.41
CA LYS A 846 25.00 -4.77 15.40
C LYS A 846 25.51 -3.60 16.24
N SER A 847 26.66 -3.79 16.89
CA SER A 847 27.38 -2.74 17.62
C SER A 847 27.52 -1.48 16.76
N GLU A 848 27.18 -0.32 17.32
CA GLU A 848 27.16 0.98 16.63
C GLU A 848 28.54 1.42 16.09
N GLU A 849 29.61 0.74 16.49
CA GLU A 849 30.94 0.92 15.96
C GLU A 849 31.10 0.13 14.65
N SER A 850 30.88 0.84 13.53
CA SER A 850 31.29 0.37 12.21
C SER A 850 32.77 -0.04 12.27
N LYS A 851 33.08 -1.32 12.01
CA LYS A 851 34.43 -1.87 12.22
C LYS A 851 35.46 -1.00 11.51
N VAL A 852 36.37 -0.39 12.30
CA VAL A 852 37.59 0.24 11.80
C VAL A 852 38.25 -0.72 10.82
N MET A 853 38.76 -0.18 9.71
CA MET A 853 39.42 -0.98 8.66
C MET A 853 40.41 -1.96 9.30
N ASP A 854 40.22 -3.25 9.03
CA ASP A 854 41.13 -4.29 9.51
C ASP A 854 42.50 -4.16 8.81
N ASP A 855 43.47 -4.96 9.24
CA ASP A 855 44.82 -4.91 8.68
C ASP A 855 44.91 -5.51 7.25
N VAL A 856 43.79 -5.96 6.66
CA VAL A 856 43.73 -6.50 5.30
C VAL A 856 43.53 -5.36 4.28
N PRO A 857 44.48 -5.15 3.35
CA PRO A 857 44.33 -4.13 2.30
C PRO A 857 43.19 -4.49 1.35
N ARG A 858 42.40 -3.49 0.96
CA ARG A 858 41.24 -3.63 0.06
C ARG A 858 41.47 -2.91 -1.26
N LEU A 859 41.30 -3.62 -2.37
CA LEU A 859 41.24 -3.04 -3.71
C LEU A 859 39.87 -2.42 -3.93
N VAL A 860 39.83 -1.18 -4.37
CA VAL A 860 38.61 -0.48 -4.78
C VAL A 860 38.76 -0.07 -6.23
N CYS A 861 37.86 -0.56 -7.07
CA CYS A 861 37.79 -0.24 -8.49
C CYS A 861 36.57 0.65 -8.75
N VAL A 862 36.76 1.74 -9.48
CA VAL A 862 35.71 2.69 -9.85
C VAL A 862 35.82 3.02 -11.33
N SER A 863 34.71 3.47 -11.90
CA SER A 863 34.68 3.93 -13.30
C SER A 863 33.90 5.22 -13.40
N GLY A 864 34.16 6.01 -14.44
CA GLY A 864 33.55 7.30 -14.64
C GLY A 864 33.48 7.72 -16.11
N ARG A 865 32.84 8.87 -16.33
CA ARG A 865 32.61 9.43 -17.66
C ARG A 865 33.85 10.11 -18.23
N THR A 866 34.61 10.79 -17.39
CA THR A 866 35.88 11.45 -17.76
C THR A 866 37.03 10.96 -16.89
N GLU A 867 38.25 11.29 -17.32
CA GLU A 867 39.47 11.02 -16.58
C GLU A 867 39.44 11.71 -15.20
N GLU A 868 39.06 13.00 -15.19
CA GLU A 868 38.99 13.84 -14.00
C GLU A 868 37.95 13.30 -13.01
N ALA A 869 36.79 12.85 -13.49
CA ALA A 869 35.75 12.26 -12.65
C ALA A 869 36.29 11.09 -11.82
N VAL A 870 37.06 10.19 -12.43
CA VAL A 870 37.68 9.04 -11.77
C VAL A 870 38.74 9.50 -10.76
N ILE A 871 39.60 10.45 -11.14
CA ILE A 871 40.63 11.00 -10.25
C ILE A 871 39.99 11.60 -9.00
N THR A 872 39.01 12.49 -9.18
CA THR A 872 38.31 13.14 -8.06
C THR A 872 37.62 12.12 -7.16
N THR A 873 37.00 11.08 -7.71
CA THR A 873 36.42 10.00 -6.91
C THR A 873 37.47 9.28 -6.08
N LEU A 874 38.62 8.93 -6.67
CA LEU A 874 39.71 8.25 -5.97
C LEU A 874 40.37 9.13 -4.90
N GLU A 875 40.56 10.41 -5.18
CA GLU A 875 41.08 11.41 -4.22
C GLU A 875 40.14 11.56 -3.02
N ARG A 876 38.83 11.74 -3.26
CA ARG A 876 37.82 11.79 -2.19
C ARG A 876 37.79 10.51 -1.35
N LEU A 877 37.99 9.34 -1.97
CA LEU A 877 38.09 8.07 -1.24
C LEU A 877 39.36 7.99 -0.38
N ASN A 878 40.45 8.65 -0.77
CA ASN A 878 41.69 8.68 -0.01
C ASN A 878 41.67 9.72 1.13
N GLU A 879 40.94 10.83 0.96
CA GLU A 879 40.78 11.87 1.99
C GLU A 879 39.84 11.44 3.13
N ARG A 880 38.88 10.55 2.83
CA ARG A 880 37.87 10.08 3.79
C ARG A 880 38.38 8.92 4.63
N GLN A 881 37.92 8.85 5.89
CA GLN A 881 37.99 7.62 6.67
C GLN A 881 37.00 6.60 6.09
N VAL A 882 37.45 5.82 5.11
CA VAL A 882 36.66 4.74 4.50
C VAL A 882 36.71 3.51 5.41
N ASN A 883 35.55 2.92 5.70
CA ASN A 883 35.42 1.68 6.47
C ASN A 883 35.12 0.47 5.55
N VAL A 884 35.12 -0.73 6.13
CA VAL A 884 34.87 -1.99 5.39
C VAL A 884 33.49 -2.00 4.73
N GLU A 885 32.49 -1.42 5.39
CA GLU A 885 31.10 -1.38 4.92
C GLU A 885 30.92 -0.47 3.70
N HIS A 886 31.57 0.70 3.70
CA HIS A 886 31.59 1.63 2.58
C HIS A 886 32.26 1.01 1.36
N VAL A 887 33.41 0.36 1.54
CA VAL A 887 34.07 -0.40 0.46
C VAL A 887 33.14 -1.49 -0.07
N GLY A 888 32.46 -2.21 0.82
CA GLY A 888 31.48 -3.23 0.44
C GLY A 888 30.35 -2.69 -0.43
N LEU A 889 29.82 -1.51 -0.12
CA LEU A 889 28.81 -0.86 -0.97
C LEU A 889 29.38 -0.47 -2.34
N ILE A 890 30.60 0.10 -2.38
CA ILE A 890 31.27 0.45 -3.64
C ILE A 890 31.49 -0.80 -4.49
N HIS A 891 31.92 -1.92 -3.90
CA HIS A 891 32.04 -3.20 -4.61
C HIS A 891 30.71 -3.70 -5.15
N GLN A 892 29.60 -3.48 -4.43
CA GLN A 892 28.26 -3.85 -4.91
C GLN A 892 27.80 -2.97 -6.08
N VAL A 893 28.13 -1.69 -6.08
CA VAL A 893 27.85 -0.78 -7.19
C VAL A 893 28.68 -1.17 -8.41
N PHE A 894 29.99 -1.30 -8.28
CA PHE A 894 30.90 -1.55 -9.40
C PHE A 894 31.09 -3.03 -9.75
N LYS A 895 30.27 -3.94 -9.22
CA LYS A 895 30.28 -5.37 -9.63
C LYS A 895 29.96 -5.57 -11.12
N LYS A 896 29.29 -4.58 -11.75
CA LYS A 896 29.04 -4.51 -13.19
C LYS A 896 29.63 -3.22 -13.76
N ASN A 897 30.05 -3.27 -15.01
CA ASN A 897 30.46 -2.06 -15.74
C ASN A 897 29.23 -1.19 -16.03
N PHE A 898 29.37 0.12 -15.88
CA PHE A 898 28.37 1.09 -16.31
C PHE A 898 28.45 1.29 -17.82
N SER A 899 27.31 1.26 -18.49
CA SER A 899 27.23 1.61 -19.92
C SER A 899 27.67 3.06 -20.10
N GLY A 900 28.66 3.29 -20.95
CA GLY A 900 29.21 4.62 -21.20
C GLY A 900 30.29 5.08 -20.20
N HIS A 901 30.62 4.37 -19.12
CA HIS A 901 31.82 4.74 -18.37
C HIS A 901 33.06 4.41 -19.20
N LEU A 902 33.73 5.46 -19.68
CA LEU A 902 34.87 5.34 -20.57
C LEU A 902 36.17 5.17 -19.79
N HIS A 903 36.26 5.73 -18.58
CA HIS A 903 37.49 5.73 -17.80
C HIS A 903 37.35 4.79 -16.60
N LYS A 904 38.43 4.06 -16.29
CA LYS A 904 38.52 3.16 -15.13
C LYS A 904 39.68 3.58 -14.26
N GLY A 905 39.54 3.41 -12.94
CA GLY A 905 40.59 3.68 -11.97
C GLY A 905 40.50 2.74 -10.77
N PHE A 906 41.60 2.61 -10.03
CA PHE A 906 41.60 1.83 -8.79
C PHE A 906 42.51 2.44 -7.72
N THR A 907 42.19 2.15 -6.46
CA THR A 907 43.04 2.46 -5.31
C THR A 907 43.11 1.24 -4.40
N ILE A 908 44.20 1.11 -3.66
CA ILE A 908 44.34 0.10 -2.60
C ILE A 908 44.29 0.83 -1.27
N ILE A 909 43.24 0.56 -0.50
CA ILE A 909 42.98 1.16 0.79
C ILE A 909 43.51 0.23 1.89
N SER A 910 44.36 0.75 2.77
CA SER A 910 44.87 0.05 3.95
C SER A 910 45.05 1.04 5.11
N LYS A 911 45.16 0.56 6.34
CA LYS A 911 45.20 1.40 7.56
C LYS A 911 46.20 2.56 7.51
N ASN A 912 47.32 2.43 6.79
CA ASN A 912 48.44 3.39 6.81
C ASN A 912 48.94 3.88 5.43
N GLN A 913 48.37 3.43 4.31
CA GLN A 913 48.89 3.78 2.98
C GLN A 913 47.81 3.67 1.89
N HIS A 914 47.72 4.72 1.05
CA HIS A 914 46.98 4.75 -0.21
C HIS A 914 47.99 4.66 -1.36
N LEU A 915 47.83 3.69 -2.26
CA LEU A 915 48.63 3.61 -3.49
C LEU A 915 47.74 4.04 -4.65
N GLN A 916 48.10 5.17 -5.26
CA GLN A 916 47.38 5.75 -6.39
C GLN A 916 47.84 5.09 -7.70
N THR A 917 46.89 4.63 -8.51
CA THR A 917 47.16 4.36 -9.93
C THR A 917 46.08 5.05 -10.76
N SER A 918 46.55 5.79 -11.79
CA SER A 918 45.82 6.78 -12.59
C SER A 918 44.66 6.19 -13.40
N PRO A 919 43.65 6.99 -13.78
CA PRO A 919 42.66 6.62 -14.77
C PRO A 919 43.29 6.11 -16.07
N TYR A 920 42.63 5.13 -16.67
CA TYR A 920 43.01 4.54 -17.96
C TYR A 920 41.76 4.35 -18.82
N LEU A 921 41.90 4.62 -20.11
CA LEU A 921 40.87 4.32 -21.11
C LEU A 921 41.07 2.85 -21.55
N PRO A 922 40.19 1.91 -21.17
CA PRO A 922 40.32 0.51 -21.53
C PRO A 922 40.12 0.32 -23.04
N SER A 923 40.76 -0.70 -23.61
CA SER A 923 40.48 -1.17 -24.96
C SER A 923 39.04 -1.71 -25.08
N ILE A 924 38.43 -1.59 -26.27
CA ILE A 924 37.04 -2.03 -26.54
C ILE A 924 36.85 -3.52 -26.20
N GLN A 925 37.86 -4.33 -26.51
CA GLN A 925 37.96 -5.70 -26.06
C GLN A 925 39.14 -5.83 -25.09
N PRO A 926 38.94 -6.44 -23.91
CA PRO A 926 40.04 -6.67 -22.99
C PRO A 926 41.04 -7.65 -23.66
N PRO A 927 42.34 -7.34 -23.66
CA PRO A 927 43.35 -8.22 -24.23
C PRO A 927 43.36 -9.57 -23.49
N PRO A 928 43.67 -10.68 -24.20
CA PRO A 928 43.82 -11.99 -23.57
C PRO A 928 44.92 -11.90 -22.50
N PHE A 929 44.71 -12.57 -21.37
CA PHE A 929 45.72 -12.62 -20.31
C PHE A 929 46.10 -14.05 -19.94
N TYR A 930 47.39 -14.25 -19.70
CA TYR A 930 47.99 -15.55 -19.40
C TYR A 930 48.61 -15.52 -17.99
N ILE A 931 48.68 -16.66 -17.33
CA ILE A 931 49.30 -16.79 -16.00
C ILE A 931 50.67 -17.46 -16.14
N LYS A 932 51.73 -16.85 -15.63
CA LYS A 932 53.04 -17.50 -15.50
C LYS A 932 53.28 -17.88 -14.04
N PHE A 933 53.18 -19.17 -13.73
CA PHE A 933 53.54 -19.68 -12.41
C PHE A 933 55.05 -19.91 -12.31
N GLY A 934 55.66 -19.48 -11.20
CA GLY A 934 57.02 -19.90 -10.84
C GLY A 934 57.09 -21.36 -10.39
N LYS A 935 58.30 -21.83 -10.10
CA LYS A 935 58.51 -23.15 -9.50
C LYS A 935 58.03 -23.24 -8.05
N PHE A 936 57.88 -22.10 -7.36
CA PHE A 936 57.42 -21.99 -5.96
C PHE A 936 58.24 -22.84 -4.97
N ASP A 937 59.51 -23.08 -5.27
CA ASP A 937 60.46 -23.94 -4.57
C ASP A 937 60.96 -23.33 -3.25
N LEU A 938 60.90 -22.00 -3.09
CA LEU A 938 61.27 -21.29 -1.86
C LEU A 938 60.19 -20.30 -1.36
N SER A 939 59.29 -19.83 -2.24
CA SER A 939 58.41 -18.67 -2.01
C SER A 939 56.97 -18.97 -1.57
N TYR A 940 56.48 -20.21 -1.73
CA TYR A 940 55.09 -20.56 -1.39
C TYR A 940 54.76 -20.25 0.09
N LYS A 941 55.80 -20.24 0.94
CA LYS A 941 55.69 -19.92 2.36
C LYS A 941 55.36 -18.46 2.66
N SER A 942 55.76 -17.56 1.76
CA SER A 942 55.53 -16.10 1.86
C SER A 942 54.25 -15.69 1.14
N VAL A 943 53.95 -16.32 0.00
CA VAL A 943 52.71 -16.12 -0.76
C VAL A 943 51.47 -16.53 0.05
N ARG A 944 51.55 -17.68 0.74
CA ARG A 944 50.42 -18.26 1.49
C ARG A 944 49.87 -17.38 2.61
N MET A 945 50.72 -16.68 3.38
CA MET A 945 50.28 -15.92 4.57
C MET A 945 49.31 -14.79 4.19
N TYR A 946 49.36 -14.32 2.94
CA TYR A 946 48.48 -13.26 2.45
C TYR A 946 47.23 -13.81 1.77
N PHE A 947 47.38 -14.81 0.91
CA PHE A 947 46.23 -15.39 0.20
C PHE A 947 45.27 -16.10 1.16
N LEU A 948 45.74 -16.61 2.31
CA LEU A 948 44.88 -17.15 3.37
C LEU A 948 43.94 -16.09 3.99
N ASN A 949 44.21 -14.79 3.82
CA ASN A 949 43.29 -13.73 4.24
C ASN A 949 42.10 -13.56 3.27
N PHE A 950 42.17 -14.15 2.07
CA PHE A 950 41.07 -14.17 1.11
C PHE A 950 40.26 -15.46 1.27
N PRO A 951 38.96 -15.39 1.63
CA PRO A 951 38.14 -16.58 1.87
C PRO A 951 38.14 -17.61 0.72
N PRO A 952 38.05 -17.24 -0.57
CA PRO A 952 38.02 -18.22 -1.66
C PRO A 952 39.28 -19.10 -1.69
N PHE A 953 40.45 -18.50 -1.47
CA PHE A 953 41.70 -19.24 -1.44
C PHE A 953 41.81 -20.13 -0.20
N ALA A 954 41.43 -19.62 0.99
CA ALA A 954 41.45 -20.38 2.23
C ALA A 954 40.54 -21.62 2.16
N THR A 955 39.32 -21.48 1.62
CA THR A 955 38.40 -22.60 1.41
C THR A 955 38.97 -23.65 0.45
N THR A 956 39.69 -23.25 -0.60
CA THR A 956 40.38 -24.22 -1.47
C THR A 956 41.49 -24.95 -0.72
N MET A 957 42.29 -24.26 0.12
CA MET A 957 43.30 -24.94 0.94
C MET A 957 42.70 -25.97 1.90
N GLU A 958 41.56 -25.65 2.52
CA GLU A 958 40.82 -26.60 3.38
C GLU A 958 40.36 -27.83 2.59
N LYS A 959 39.77 -27.64 1.39
CA LYS A 959 39.36 -28.76 0.51
C LYS A 959 40.53 -29.66 0.15
N ILE A 960 41.67 -29.09 -0.25
CA ILE A 960 42.88 -29.85 -0.57
C ILE A 960 43.36 -30.61 0.67
N SER A 961 43.32 -29.98 1.86
CA SER A 961 43.66 -30.63 3.13
C SER A 961 42.79 -31.85 3.43
N THR A 962 41.48 -31.76 3.17
CA THR A 962 40.55 -32.89 3.31
C THR A 962 40.86 -34.01 2.31
N ILE A 963 41.08 -33.69 1.03
CA ILE A 963 41.37 -34.68 -0.02
C ILE A 963 42.65 -35.46 0.27
N LEU A 964 43.70 -34.78 0.74
CA LEU A 964 44.96 -35.44 1.08
C LEU A 964 44.90 -36.22 2.40
N ASN A 965 43.76 -36.18 3.13
CA ASN A 965 43.58 -36.68 4.49
C ASN A 965 44.73 -36.26 5.43
N LYS A 966 45.22 -35.04 5.24
CA LYS A 966 46.44 -34.50 5.84
C LYS A 966 46.21 -33.04 6.14
N ASN A 967 46.70 -32.56 7.28
CA ASN A 967 46.61 -31.15 7.62
C ASN A 967 47.65 -30.34 6.82
N ILE A 968 47.31 -29.96 5.58
CA ILE A 968 48.14 -29.08 4.74
C ILE A 968 48.27 -27.71 5.39
N MET A 969 47.30 -27.29 6.22
CA MET A 969 47.43 -26.06 6.99
C MET A 969 48.66 -26.09 7.90
N ASN A 970 49.05 -27.24 8.47
CA ASN A 970 50.31 -27.35 9.23
C ASN A 970 51.56 -27.16 8.36
N LEU A 971 51.53 -27.61 7.10
CA LEU A 971 52.55 -27.36 6.07
C LEU A 971 52.63 -25.85 5.74
N LEU A 972 51.49 -25.17 5.81
CA LEU A 972 51.31 -23.72 5.63
C LEU A 972 51.65 -22.89 6.89
N TYR A 973 51.65 -23.46 8.11
CA TYR A 973 51.93 -22.72 9.37
C TYR A 973 53.30 -23.00 10.01
N HIS A 974 53.96 -24.15 9.78
CA HIS A 974 55.20 -24.51 10.49
C HIS A 974 56.54 -24.11 9.81
N LYS A 975 57.54 -23.78 10.64
CA LYS A 975 58.95 -23.53 10.31
C LYS A 975 59.87 -24.76 10.42
N LYS A 976 59.38 -25.91 10.91
CA LYS A 976 60.23 -27.09 11.20
C LYS A 976 60.30 -28.05 10.02
N LYS A 977 61.50 -28.62 9.86
CA LYS A 977 62.02 -29.48 8.78
C LYS A 977 61.40 -30.89 8.72
N GLU A 978 60.30 -31.14 9.42
CA GLU A 978 59.72 -32.47 9.52
C GLU A 978 58.38 -32.54 8.78
N CYS A 979 58.44 -33.30 7.68
CA CYS A 979 57.37 -33.82 6.84
C CYS A 979 56.83 -32.88 5.73
N TYR A 980 56.86 -33.43 4.51
CA TYR A 980 56.22 -33.03 3.24
C TYR A 980 57.09 -32.32 2.18
N ASP A 981 56.88 -32.76 0.92
CA ASP A 981 57.55 -32.33 -0.30
C ASP A 981 57.07 -30.94 -0.74
N ASP A 982 58.01 -30.00 -0.94
CA ASP A 982 57.74 -28.62 -1.35
C ASP A 982 56.92 -28.53 -2.66
N ASN A 983 57.00 -29.56 -3.51
CA ASN A 983 56.24 -29.67 -4.77
C ASN A 983 54.72 -29.78 -4.56
N ILE A 984 54.25 -30.43 -3.49
CA ILE A 984 52.80 -30.52 -3.18
C ILE A 984 52.29 -29.15 -2.70
N GLY A 985 53.09 -28.44 -1.91
CA GLY A 985 52.78 -27.08 -1.47
C GLY A 985 52.67 -26.10 -2.64
N ALA A 986 53.59 -26.20 -3.60
CA ALA A 986 53.57 -25.40 -4.83
C ALA A 986 52.29 -25.61 -5.64
N ILE A 987 51.90 -26.86 -5.91
CA ILE A 987 50.66 -27.18 -6.65
C ILE A 987 49.42 -26.70 -5.90
N ALA A 988 49.36 -26.90 -4.58
CA ALA A 988 48.22 -26.44 -3.79
C ALA A 988 47.99 -24.92 -3.93
N VAL A 989 49.06 -24.12 -3.85
CA VAL A 989 48.99 -22.66 -4.03
C VAL A 989 48.56 -22.30 -5.46
N GLN A 990 49.10 -22.96 -6.49
CA GLN A 990 48.68 -22.73 -7.89
C GLN A 990 47.18 -22.98 -8.09
N LEU A 991 46.66 -24.10 -7.56
CA LEU A 991 45.24 -24.45 -7.64
C LEU A 991 44.36 -23.46 -6.85
N GLY A 992 44.82 -23.01 -5.68
CA GLY A 992 44.14 -21.96 -4.91
C GLY A 992 44.06 -20.62 -5.65
N VAL A 993 45.12 -20.23 -6.37
CA VAL A 993 45.08 -19.03 -7.22
C VAL A 993 44.13 -19.20 -8.40
N VAL A 994 44.09 -20.38 -9.03
CA VAL A 994 43.12 -20.68 -10.10
C VAL A 994 41.69 -20.55 -9.59
N ASP A 995 41.36 -21.13 -8.43
CA ASP A 995 40.03 -21.01 -7.83
C ASP A 995 39.70 -19.58 -7.42
N LEU A 996 40.67 -18.82 -6.89
CA LEU A 996 40.48 -17.40 -6.60
C LEU A 996 40.10 -16.62 -7.87
N LEU A 997 40.83 -16.81 -8.97
CA LEU A 997 40.54 -16.12 -10.23
C LEU A 997 39.18 -16.52 -10.81
N LYS A 998 38.81 -17.81 -10.70
CA LYS A 998 37.47 -18.30 -11.05
C LYS A 998 36.38 -17.60 -10.23
N GLU A 999 36.57 -17.47 -8.91
CA GLU A 999 35.61 -16.80 -8.04
C GLU A 999 35.48 -15.30 -8.37
N LEU A 1000 36.58 -14.65 -8.77
CA LEU A 1000 36.60 -13.28 -9.25
C LEU A 1000 36.02 -13.11 -10.68
N GLU A 1001 35.58 -14.19 -11.31
CA GLU A 1001 35.10 -14.24 -12.71
C GLU A 1001 36.14 -13.74 -13.72
N LEU A 1002 37.43 -13.95 -13.41
CA LEU A 1002 38.54 -13.68 -14.31
C LEU A 1002 38.94 -14.98 -15.04
N GLN A 1003 38.80 -14.99 -16.37
CA GLN A 1003 39.16 -16.14 -17.19
C GLN A 1003 40.48 -15.94 -17.93
N PRO A 1004 41.60 -16.48 -17.41
CA PRO A 1004 42.87 -16.47 -18.15
C PRO A 1004 42.75 -17.33 -19.42
N THR A 1005 43.33 -16.84 -20.51
CA THR A 1005 43.38 -17.55 -21.81
C THR A 1005 44.28 -18.79 -21.76
N GLY A 1006 45.25 -18.82 -20.85
CA GLY A 1006 46.09 -19.98 -20.63
C GLY A 1006 47.11 -19.76 -19.51
N ILE A 1007 47.88 -20.81 -19.22
CA ILE A 1007 48.97 -20.78 -18.25
C ILE A 1007 50.27 -21.02 -19.01
N TRP A 1008 51.28 -20.20 -18.76
CA TRP A 1008 52.63 -20.40 -19.28
C TRP A 1008 53.21 -21.67 -18.64
N THR A 1009 53.29 -22.74 -19.42
CA THR A 1009 53.63 -24.08 -18.96
C THR A 1009 55.14 -24.34 -18.99
N ASN A 1010 55.68 -24.76 -17.86
CA ASN A 1010 56.83 -25.68 -17.78
C ASN A 1010 56.26 -27.10 -17.50
N SER A 1011 57.10 -28.14 -17.40
CA SER A 1011 56.62 -29.52 -17.20
C SER A 1011 55.71 -29.67 -15.97
N PHE A 1012 55.97 -28.95 -14.88
CA PHE A 1012 55.21 -29.03 -13.62
C PHE A 1012 53.88 -28.24 -13.63
N ASN A 1013 53.81 -27.10 -14.33
CA ASN A 1013 52.61 -26.24 -14.41
C ASN A 1013 51.46 -26.81 -15.29
N LYS A 1014 51.68 -27.93 -15.99
CA LYS A 1014 50.67 -28.59 -16.84
C LYS A 1014 49.42 -29.02 -16.06
N LEU A 1015 49.57 -29.37 -14.78
CA LEU A 1015 48.46 -29.79 -13.91
C LEU A 1015 47.51 -28.64 -13.58
N ALA A 1016 48.05 -27.46 -13.26
CA ALA A 1016 47.24 -26.27 -13.02
C ALA A 1016 46.50 -25.84 -14.30
N TYR A 1017 47.12 -26.01 -15.47
CA TYR A 1017 46.47 -25.75 -16.77
C TYR A 1017 45.32 -26.72 -17.03
N ALA A 1018 45.53 -28.03 -16.77
CA ALA A 1018 44.48 -29.03 -16.91
C ALA A 1018 43.30 -28.76 -15.96
N TYR A 1019 43.58 -28.31 -14.74
CA TYR A 1019 42.55 -27.93 -13.77
C TYR A 1019 41.80 -26.63 -14.13
N LEU A 1020 42.51 -25.62 -14.65
CA LEU A 1020 41.90 -24.39 -15.14
C LEU A 1020 40.87 -24.67 -16.24
N ASN A 1021 41.22 -25.52 -17.20
CA ASN A 1021 40.39 -25.94 -18.33
C ASN A 1021 39.40 -27.07 -18.00
N GLN A 1022 39.26 -27.45 -16.72
CA GLN A 1022 38.36 -28.51 -16.25
C GLN A 1022 38.61 -29.89 -16.90
N ILE A 1023 39.81 -30.14 -17.41
CA ILE A 1023 40.23 -31.45 -17.95
C ILE A 1023 40.41 -32.45 -16.81
N LEU A 1024 40.93 -31.99 -15.67
CA LEU A 1024 41.07 -32.76 -14.44
C LEU A 1024 40.25 -32.13 -13.32
N THR A 1025 39.67 -32.96 -12.46
CA THR A 1025 39.08 -32.50 -11.19
C THR A 1025 40.17 -32.13 -10.20
N LEU A 1026 39.80 -31.43 -9.12
CA LEU A 1026 40.75 -31.08 -8.05
C LEU A 1026 41.43 -32.33 -7.47
N GLU A 1027 40.65 -33.40 -7.24
CA GLU A 1027 41.13 -34.68 -6.72
C GLU A 1027 42.07 -35.40 -7.69
N GLN A 1028 41.68 -35.50 -8.97
CA GLN A 1028 42.52 -36.12 -10.01
C GLN A 1028 43.84 -35.38 -10.20
N THR A 1029 43.80 -34.04 -10.15
CA THR A 1029 44.99 -33.20 -10.27
C THR A 1029 45.97 -33.45 -9.12
N LEU A 1030 45.47 -33.57 -7.89
CA LEU A 1030 46.28 -33.86 -6.71
C LEU A 1030 46.82 -35.30 -6.70
N GLN A 1031 46.02 -36.28 -7.11
CA GLN A 1031 46.47 -37.68 -7.25
C GLN A 1031 47.58 -37.79 -8.30
N GLN A 1032 47.44 -37.12 -9.44
CA GLN A 1032 48.47 -37.08 -10.47
C GLN A 1032 49.75 -36.37 -9.99
N ALA A 1033 49.61 -35.29 -9.21
CA ALA A 1033 50.74 -34.60 -8.59
C ALA A 1033 51.54 -35.55 -7.66
N ILE A 1034 50.84 -36.27 -6.77
CA ILE A 1034 51.46 -37.23 -5.84
C ILE A 1034 52.17 -38.35 -6.62
N PHE A 1035 51.50 -38.92 -7.62
CA PHE A 1035 52.06 -39.98 -8.45
C PHE A 1035 53.36 -39.55 -9.16
N ASN A 1036 53.39 -38.32 -9.69
CA ASN A 1036 54.57 -37.78 -10.38
C ASN A 1036 55.74 -37.56 -9.42
N ILE A 1037 55.47 -37.12 -8.19
CA ILE A 1037 56.46 -36.93 -7.14
C ILE A 1037 57.05 -38.27 -6.70
N GLU A 1038 56.22 -39.29 -6.46
CA GLU A 1038 56.66 -40.62 -6.03
C GLU A 1038 57.55 -41.34 -7.06
N LYS A 1039 57.39 -41.04 -8.36
CA LYS A 1039 58.15 -41.65 -9.46
C LYS A 1039 59.42 -40.89 -9.88
N ASN A 1040 59.74 -39.74 -9.27
CA ASN A 1040 60.88 -38.89 -9.67
C ASN A 1040 60.89 -38.56 -11.18
N SER A 1041 59.73 -38.54 -11.85
CA SER A 1041 59.63 -38.30 -13.28
C SER A 1041 59.15 -36.87 -13.52
N SER A 1042 60.03 -35.99 -14.01
CA SER A 1042 59.67 -34.63 -14.43
C SER A 1042 58.82 -34.58 -15.70
N ASP A 1043 58.72 -35.69 -16.47
CA ASP A 1043 58.29 -35.65 -17.87
C ASP A 1043 57.17 -36.62 -18.29
N ASN A 1044 56.67 -37.53 -17.43
CA ASN A 1044 55.65 -38.50 -17.84
C ASN A 1044 54.22 -38.08 -17.47
N PHE A 1045 53.65 -37.14 -18.23
CA PHE A 1045 52.22 -36.84 -18.19
C PHE A 1045 51.48 -37.60 -19.29
N GLN A 1046 51.26 -38.91 -19.10
CA GLN A 1046 50.57 -39.76 -20.10
C GLN A 1046 49.16 -39.27 -20.50
N VAL A 1047 48.53 -38.40 -19.69
CA VAL A 1047 47.21 -37.80 -19.98
C VAL A 1047 47.31 -36.46 -20.74
N ILE A 1048 48.49 -35.82 -20.78
CA ILE A 1048 48.71 -34.45 -21.31
C ILE A 1048 49.60 -34.44 -22.57
N ASP A 1049 50.17 -35.57 -22.98
CA ASP A 1049 51.02 -35.64 -24.18
C ASP A 1049 50.27 -35.54 -25.52
N ASN A 1050 48.93 -35.45 -25.50
CA ASN A 1050 48.09 -35.18 -26.69
C ASN A 1050 47.94 -33.68 -27.03
N PHE A 1051 48.47 -32.76 -26.23
CA PHE A 1051 48.39 -31.32 -26.53
C PHE A 1051 49.52 -30.91 -27.48
N SER A 1052 49.15 -30.56 -28.72
CA SER A 1052 50.10 -30.22 -29.78
C SER A 1052 50.96 -29.00 -29.40
N LYS A 1053 52.23 -29.02 -29.83
CA LYS A 1053 53.14 -27.86 -29.74
C LYS A 1053 52.62 -26.63 -30.50
N GLU A 1054 51.57 -26.77 -31.31
CA GLU A 1054 50.99 -25.72 -32.16
C GLU A 1054 49.88 -24.90 -31.46
N GLU A 1055 49.26 -25.40 -30.38
CA GLU A 1055 48.33 -24.60 -29.54
C GLU A 1055 49.06 -23.62 -28.60
N LEU A 1056 50.39 -23.68 -28.57
CA LEU A 1056 51.30 -22.80 -27.80
C LEU A 1056 51.80 -21.59 -28.63
N GLY A 1057 51.12 -21.27 -29.74
CA GLY A 1057 51.44 -20.15 -30.63
C GLY A 1057 51.16 -18.78 -30.00
N PHE A 1058 52.22 -18.18 -29.43
CA PHE A 1058 52.22 -16.82 -28.91
C PHE A 1058 52.02 -15.77 -30.01
N SER A 1059 51.07 -14.85 -29.80
CA SER A 1059 51.08 -13.50 -30.36
C SER A 1059 51.38 -12.51 -29.23
N SER A 1060 52.65 -12.15 -29.05
CA SER A 1060 53.15 -11.47 -27.84
C SER A 1060 52.91 -9.96 -27.79
N GLN A 1061 52.36 -9.34 -28.83
CA GLN A 1061 52.28 -7.88 -28.90
C GLN A 1061 51.11 -7.28 -28.11
N ASP A 1062 50.01 -8.02 -27.91
CA ASP A 1062 48.77 -7.50 -27.30
C ASP A 1062 48.19 -8.35 -26.16
N SER A 1063 49.02 -9.16 -25.46
CA SER A 1063 48.56 -10.04 -24.35
C SER A 1063 49.12 -9.63 -22.99
N ILE A 1064 48.33 -9.75 -21.91
CA ILE A 1064 48.77 -9.48 -20.54
C ILE A 1064 49.35 -10.76 -19.91
N VAL A 1065 50.51 -10.69 -19.26
CA VAL A 1065 51.07 -11.82 -18.51
C VAL A 1065 51.02 -11.54 -17.01
N LEU A 1066 50.21 -12.30 -16.28
CA LEU A 1066 50.18 -12.37 -14.83
C LEU A 1066 51.37 -13.20 -14.34
N ASN A 1067 52.51 -12.56 -14.08
CA ASN A 1067 53.69 -13.26 -13.56
C ASN A 1067 53.60 -13.47 -12.03
N LEU A 1068 53.54 -14.73 -11.62
CA LEU A 1068 53.54 -15.21 -10.24
C LEU A 1068 54.78 -16.07 -9.97
N SER A 1069 55.95 -15.63 -10.45
CA SER A 1069 57.23 -16.32 -10.28
C SER A 1069 58.12 -15.70 -9.20
N ASP A 1070 58.94 -16.54 -8.56
CA ASP A 1070 59.91 -16.18 -7.52
C ASP A 1070 60.92 -15.07 -7.96
N GLU A 1071 61.23 -14.94 -9.25
CA GLU A 1071 62.18 -13.95 -9.80
C GLU A 1071 61.64 -12.51 -9.85
N ASP A 1072 60.33 -12.32 -10.08
CA ASP A 1072 59.64 -11.02 -10.07
C ASP A 1072 59.15 -10.65 -8.66
N MET A 1073 59.36 -11.56 -7.72
CA MET A 1073 58.84 -11.49 -6.37
C MET A 1073 59.93 -10.97 -5.42
N LEU A 1074 59.93 -9.64 -5.23
CA LEU A 1074 60.38 -8.97 -3.99
C LEU A 1074 59.46 -9.35 -2.78
N LEU A 1075 59.14 -10.64 -2.67
CA LEU A 1075 58.32 -11.27 -1.66
C LEU A 1075 59.12 -11.44 -0.38
N ALA A 1076 58.90 -10.52 0.54
CA ALA A 1076 58.84 -10.92 1.93
C ALA A 1076 57.60 -10.35 2.63
N ASN A 1077 57.04 -9.20 2.23
CA ASN A 1077 56.07 -8.49 3.08
C ASN A 1077 54.95 -7.66 2.38
N ASN A 1078 54.65 -7.79 1.08
CA ASN A 1078 53.78 -6.80 0.39
C ASN A 1078 52.49 -7.35 -0.26
N PRO A 1079 51.35 -7.44 0.46
CA PRO A 1079 50.05 -7.87 -0.08
C PRO A 1079 49.49 -6.96 -1.19
N LYS A 1080 50.07 -5.77 -1.38
CA LYS A 1080 49.60 -4.78 -2.36
C LYS A 1080 49.92 -5.18 -3.79
N LEU A 1081 50.85 -6.11 -4.02
CA LEU A 1081 51.25 -6.51 -5.36
C LEU A 1081 50.12 -7.22 -6.11
N ILE A 1082 49.45 -8.20 -5.51
CA ILE A 1082 48.34 -8.93 -6.12
C ILE A 1082 47.15 -8.00 -6.37
N LEU A 1083 46.81 -7.17 -5.38
CA LEU A 1083 45.76 -6.17 -5.52
C LEU A 1083 46.09 -5.14 -6.62
N ASN A 1084 47.36 -4.77 -6.77
CA ASN A 1084 47.80 -3.90 -7.86
C ASN A 1084 47.62 -4.60 -9.21
N ILE A 1085 47.96 -5.88 -9.32
CA ILE A 1085 47.76 -6.62 -10.55
C ILE A 1085 46.27 -6.76 -10.90
N LEU A 1086 45.41 -7.12 -9.93
CA LEU A 1086 43.96 -7.15 -10.13
C LEU A 1086 43.42 -5.78 -10.55
N GLY A 1087 43.93 -4.69 -9.96
CA GLY A 1087 43.63 -3.33 -10.37
C GLY A 1087 44.08 -3.02 -11.80
N ARG A 1088 45.28 -3.45 -12.20
CA ARG A 1088 45.77 -3.30 -13.59
C ARG A 1088 44.93 -4.09 -14.58
N LEU A 1089 44.50 -5.31 -14.24
CA LEU A 1089 43.56 -6.07 -15.06
C LEU A 1089 42.24 -5.30 -15.22
N TYR A 1090 41.76 -4.66 -14.16
CA TYR A 1090 40.58 -3.80 -14.23
C TYR A 1090 40.76 -2.62 -15.19
N LEU A 1091 41.92 -1.94 -15.14
CA LEU A 1091 42.26 -0.87 -16.09
C LEU A 1091 42.24 -1.37 -17.53
N GLN A 1092 42.72 -2.59 -17.78
CA GLN A 1092 42.76 -3.21 -19.12
C GLN A 1092 41.39 -3.76 -19.59
N GLY A 1093 40.29 -3.43 -18.89
CA GLY A 1093 38.94 -3.76 -19.32
C GLY A 1093 38.33 -4.98 -18.64
N HIS A 1094 39.13 -5.82 -17.96
CA HIS A 1094 38.60 -6.92 -17.14
C HIS A 1094 37.78 -6.36 -15.95
N ASN A 1095 36.91 -7.17 -15.34
CA ASN A 1095 36.05 -6.73 -14.24
C ASN A 1095 36.03 -7.74 -13.08
N PRO A 1096 37.06 -7.73 -12.21
CA PRO A 1096 37.13 -8.67 -11.09
C PRO A 1096 35.97 -8.46 -10.11
N GLN A 1097 35.31 -9.54 -9.70
CA GLN A 1097 34.21 -9.50 -8.73
C GLN A 1097 34.72 -9.31 -7.29
N LEU A 1098 35.16 -8.09 -6.97
CA LEU A 1098 35.82 -7.78 -5.68
C LEU A 1098 34.96 -8.04 -4.44
N HIS A 1099 33.63 -8.02 -4.58
CA HIS A 1099 32.72 -8.35 -3.48
C HIS A 1099 32.83 -9.82 -3.01
N LYS A 1100 33.43 -10.70 -3.82
CA LYS A 1100 33.72 -12.11 -3.47
C LYS A 1100 35.14 -12.33 -2.93
N LEU A 1101 36.03 -11.35 -3.11
CA LEU A 1101 37.44 -11.44 -2.69
C LEU A 1101 37.61 -11.39 -1.16
N TYR A 1102 36.74 -10.63 -0.51
CA TYR A 1102 36.80 -10.33 0.92
C TYR A 1102 35.65 -11.04 1.66
N PRO A 1103 35.74 -11.19 3.01
CA PRO A 1103 34.60 -11.63 3.81
C PRO A 1103 33.35 -10.79 3.50
N SER A 1104 32.20 -11.45 3.41
CA SER A 1104 30.94 -10.79 3.07
C SER A 1104 30.61 -9.69 4.09
N VAL A 1105 30.31 -8.50 3.58
CA VAL A 1105 29.78 -7.42 4.39
C VAL A 1105 28.35 -7.77 4.76
N ASN A 1106 28.05 -7.77 6.05
CA ASN A 1106 26.69 -7.99 6.51
C ASN A 1106 25.88 -6.72 6.25
N PHE A 1107 24.93 -6.78 5.33
CA PHE A 1107 23.98 -5.71 5.09
C PHE A 1107 22.80 -5.77 6.09
N PRO A 1108 22.09 -4.66 6.34
CA PRO A 1108 22.43 -3.29 5.94
C PRO A 1108 23.72 -2.79 6.65
N VAL A 1109 24.41 -1.84 6.03
CA VAL A 1109 25.59 -1.18 6.60
C VAL A 1109 25.25 -0.38 7.85
N GLY A 1110 26.25 -0.12 8.70
CA GLY A 1110 26.12 0.74 9.87
C GLY A 1110 25.85 2.21 9.52
N ARG A 1111 25.32 2.93 10.51
CA ARG A 1111 25.09 4.38 10.44
C ARG A 1111 26.39 5.13 10.19
N MET A 1112 26.28 6.35 9.66
CA MET A 1112 27.43 7.21 9.35
C MET A 1112 28.37 6.65 8.28
N THR A 1113 28.02 5.53 7.64
CA THR A 1113 28.74 5.05 6.46
C THR A 1113 28.67 6.14 5.38
N PRO A 1114 29.80 6.65 4.86
CA PRO A 1114 29.82 7.79 3.93
C PRO A 1114 28.94 7.58 2.69
N THR A 1115 28.36 8.65 2.16
CA THR A 1115 27.50 8.59 0.97
C THR A 1115 28.31 8.27 -0.29
N ILE A 1116 27.70 7.56 -1.25
CA ILE A 1116 28.29 7.29 -2.56
C ILE A 1116 27.78 8.28 -3.60
N SER A 1117 26.59 8.88 -3.41
CA SER A 1117 26.07 9.90 -4.34
C SER A 1117 27.05 11.07 -4.53
N SER A 1118 27.75 11.48 -3.46
CA SER A 1118 28.79 12.52 -3.50
C SER A 1118 30.07 12.13 -4.26
N LEU A 1119 30.25 10.86 -4.61
CA LEU A 1119 31.40 10.36 -5.35
C LEU A 1119 31.16 10.29 -6.86
N VAL A 1120 29.90 10.40 -7.30
CA VAL A 1120 29.53 10.36 -8.72
C VAL A 1120 29.81 11.72 -9.35
N ASN A 1121 30.60 11.72 -10.42
CA ASN A 1121 30.90 12.91 -11.21
C ASN A 1121 30.50 12.67 -12.67
N TRP A 1122 29.85 13.67 -13.26
CA TRP A 1122 29.31 13.61 -14.62
C TRP A 1122 30.20 14.36 -15.60
N ARG A 1123 30.05 14.07 -16.91
CA ARG A 1123 30.67 14.89 -17.95
C ARG A 1123 29.83 16.16 -18.17
N HIS A 1124 30.20 17.24 -17.49
CA HIS A 1124 29.54 18.55 -17.54
C HIS A 1124 30.37 19.60 -18.31
N ASP A 1125 31.02 19.17 -19.40
CA ASP A 1125 31.87 20.02 -20.26
C ASP A 1125 31.05 21.00 -21.12
N GLN A 1126 29.80 20.66 -21.43
CA GLN A 1126 28.91 21.48 -22.27
C GLN A 1126 27.78 22.12 -21.47
N ASP A 1127 27.40 23.33 -21.90
CA ASP A 1127 26.17 23.99 -21.45
C ASP A 1127 25.03 23.69 -22.42
N TRP A 1128 23.90 23.28 -21.86
CA TRP A 1128 22.68 23.00 -22.60
C TRP A 1128 21.70 24.15 -22.44
N LEU A 1129 20.81 24.31 -23.42
CA LEU A 1129 19.83 25.39 -23.46
C LEU A 1129 19.02 25.47 -22.16
N THR A 1130 19.10 26.60 -21.47
CA THR A 1130 18.22 26.97 -20.37
C THR A 1130 17.39 28.16 -20.80
N TYR A 1131 16.12 28.20 -20.39
CA TYR A 1131 15.29 29.37 -20.64
C TYR A 1131 15.90 30.58 -19.95
N LYS A 1132 16.01 31.69 -20.68
CA LYS A 1132 16.33 32.99 -20.11
C LYS A 1132 15.16 33.90 -20.43
N PHE A 1133 14.54 34.43 -19.39
CA PHE A 1133 13.48 35.43 -19.52
C PHE A 1133 13.93 36.58 -20.43
N ARG A 1134 13.05 37.03 -21.33
CA ARG A 1134 13.23 38.22 -22.17
C ARG A 1134 12.02 39.14 -21.99
N THR A 1135 12.25 40.43 -21.76
CA THR A 1135 11.21 41.43 -21.55
C THR A 1135 10.39 41.66 -22.83
N LEU A 1136 9.05 41.75 -22.71
CA LEU A 1136 8.07 41.89 -23.80
C LEU A 1136 8.23 43.14 -24.69
N ASN A 1137 9.10 44.10 -24.34
CA ASN A 1137 9.32 45.33 -25.12
C ASN A 1137 9.93 45.10 -26.53
N ASN A 1138 10.25 43.85 -26.90
CA ASN A 1138 10.93 43.51 -28.15
C ASN A 1138 10.04 42.83 -29.21
N PHE A 1139 8.70 42.89 -29.17
CA PHE A 1139 7.88 42.36 -30.29
C PHE A 1139 8.19 43.03 -31.63
N MET A 1140 8.65 44.29 -31.63
CA MET A 1140 9.09 45.01 -32.83
C MET A 1140 10.56 44.77 -33.20
N GLN A 1141 11.29 43.96 -32.42
CA GLN A 1141 12.73 43.73 -32.58
C GLN A 1141 13.07 42.25 -32.46
N LYS A 1142 13.37 41.62 -33.60
CA LYS A 1142 13.90 40.25 -33.65
C LYS A 1142 15.42 40.28 -33.69
N THR A 1143 16.04 39.53 -32.77
CA THR A 1143 17.50 39.32 -32.76
C THR A 1143 17.79 37.89 -33.16
N GLU A 1144 18.46 37.69 -34.30
CA GLU A 1144 19.00 36.39 -34.70
C GLU A 1144 20.50 36.32 -34.40
N SER A 1145 20.92 35.22 -33.77
CA SER A 1145 22.33 34.94 -33.47
C SER A 1145 22.86 33.99 -34.53
N ILE A 1146 23.78 34.48 -35.36
CA ILE A 1146 24.33 33.73 -36.48
C ILE A 1146 25.68 33.16 -36.05
N ASN A 1147 25.77 31.83 -35.96
CA ASN A 1147 27.01 31.13 -35.65
C ASN A 1147 27.38 30.22 -36.82
N VAL A 1148 28.40 30.61 -37.59
CA VAL A 1148 28.87 29.85 -38.76
C VAL A 1148 29.37 28.44 -38.44
N GLN A 1149 29.65 28.14 -37.17
CA GLN A 1149 30.04 26.80 -36.72
C GLN A 1149 28.86 25.83 -36.60
N THR A 1150 27.62 26.32 -36.57
CA THR A 1150 26.44 25.44 -36.55
C THR A 1150 26.02 25.08 -37.97
N ASP A 1151 25.56 23.83 -38.17
CA ASP A 1151 25.17 23.32 -39.48
C ASP A 1151 24.12 24.20 -40.19
N GLU A 1152 23.28 24.90 -39.43
CA GLU A 1152 22.24 25.80 -39.93
C GLU A 1152 22.81 27.00 -40.70
N TYR A 1153 23.90 27.60 -40.22
CA TYR A 1153 24.50 28.81 -40.81
C TYR A 1153 25.82 28.55 -41.53
N LYS A 1154 26.26 27.29 -41.59
CA LYS A 1154 27.52 26.90 -42.23
C LYS A 1154 27.62 27.29 -43.71
N TYR A 1155 26.48 27.39 -44.41
CA TYR A 1155 26.44 27.87 -45.80
C TYR A 1155 26.97 29.31 -45.95
N LEU A 1156 26.95 30.11 -44.87
CA LEU A 1156 27.52 31.46 -44.87
C LEU A 1156 29.05 31.45 -44.89
N GLU A 1157 29.72 30.33 -44.58
CA GLU A 1157 31.18 30.18 -44.79
C GLU A 1157 31.58 30.40 -46.25
N GLY A 1158 30.67 30.15 -47.20
CA GLY A 1158 30.91 30.36 -48.62
C GLY A 1158 30.89 31.81 -49.10
N ASN A 1159 30.45 32.78 -48.28
CA ASN A 1159 30.31 34.17 -48.70
C ASN A 1159 31.57 35.02 -48.41
N VAL A 1160 32.68 34.60 -49.00
CA VAL A 1160 33.98 35.25 -48.85
C VAL A 1160 34.13 36.41 -49.86
N VAL A 1161 34.37 37.62 -49.35
CA VAL A 1161 34.63 38.82 -50.16
C VAL A 1161 35.98 39.40 -49.76
N GLY A 1162 36.98 39.27 -50.63
CA GLY A 1162 38.38 39.50 -50.28
C GLY A 1162 38.86 38.43 -49.29
N ASP A 1163 39.50 38.85 -48.20
CA ASP A 1163 40.01 37.94 -47.14
C ASP A 1163 39.06 37.83 -45.94
N ARG A 1164 37.80 38.26 -46.08
CA ARG A 1164 36.81 38.28 -44.99
C ARG A 1164 35.55 37.53 -45.39
N ASN A 1165 35.02 36.73 -44.47
CA ASN A 1165 33.68 36.19 -44.58
C ASN A 1165 32.69 37.29 -44.13
N LEU A 1166 32.03 37.92 -45.11
CA LEU A 1166 31.08 38.99 -44.85
C LEU A 1166 29.67 38.40 -44.80
N PHE A 1167 28.81 38.91 -43.93
CA PHE A 1167 27.41 38.56 -43.98
C PHE A 1167 26.78 39.09 -45.29
N PRO A 1168 26.09 38.26 -46.08
CA PRO A 1168 25.60 38.67 -47.39
C PRO A 1168 24.55 39.78 -47.28
N VAL A 1169 24.56 40.73 -48.22
CA VAL A 1169 23.56 41.81 -48.27
C VAL A 1169 22.14 41.26 -48.38
N SER A 1170 21.96 40.20 -49.17
CA SER A 1170 20.70 39.44 -49.25
C SER A 1170 20.30 38.78 -47.93
N GLY A 1171 21.25 38.46 -47.06
CA GLY A 1171 21.00 37.96 -45.71
C GLY A 1171 20.31 39.00 -44.83
N TYR A 1172 20.68 40.29 -44.92
CA TYR A 1172 19.97 41.35 -44.20
C TYR A 1172 18.53 41.50 -44.68
N LEU A 1173 18.30 41.41 -46.00
CA LEU A 1173 16.95 41.44 -46.57
C LEU A 1173 16.12 40.23 -46.11
N ASN A 1174 16.73 39.04 -46.02
CA ASN A 1174 16.06 37.84 -45.50
C ASN A 1174 15.69 38.01 -44.02
N LEU A 1175 16.58 38.56 -43.19
CA LEU A 1175 16.30 38.85 -41.79
C LEU A 1175 15.12 39.82 -41.66
N VAL A 1176 15.12 40.93 -42.40
CA VAL A 1176 14.02 41.91 -42.41
C VAL A 1176 12.72 41.26 -42.87
N TRP A 1177 12.75 40.44 -43.92
CA TRP A 1177 11.57 39.72 -44.39
C TRP A 1177 11.05 38.74 -43.34
N LYS A 1178 11.91 37.96 -42.68
CA LYS A 1178 11.51 37.08 -41.58
C LYS A 1178 10.85 37.86 -40.43
N VAL A 1179 11.41 39.02 -40.05
CA VAL A 1179 10.80 39.88 -39.03
C VAL A 1179 9.41 40.36 -39.48
N PHE A 1180 9.30 40.83 -40.73
CA PHE A 1180 8.04 41.33 -41.27
C PHE A 1180 6.96 40.25 -41.44
N ALA A 1181 7.35 39.00 -41.70
CA ALA A 1181 6.41 37.89 -41.85
C ALA A 1181 5.88 37.35 -40.50
N GLU A 1182 6.56 37.65 -39.40
CA GLU A 1182 6.18 37.23 -38.04
C GLU A 1182 5.48 38.33 -37.22
N LEU A 1183 5.57 39.59 -37.68
CA LEU A 1183 4.70 40.71 -37.26
C LEU A 1183 3.30 40.56 -37.85
#